data_AF-Q0HY65-F1
#
_entry.id   AF-Q0HY65-F1
#
_cell.length_a   1.000
_cell.length_b   1.000
_cell.length_c   1.000
_cell.angle_alpha   90.00
_cell.angle_beta   90.00
_cell.angle_gamma   90.00
#
_symmetry.space_group_name_H-M   'P 1'
#
loop_
_entity.id
_entity.type
_entity.pdbx_description
1 polymer ?
#
loop_
_entity_poly.entity_id
_entity_poly.type
_entity_poly.pdbx_seq_one_letter_code
_entity_poly.pdbx_strand_id
1 'polypeptide(L)'
;MDNVNKLTAISLAVAAALPMMASADVMITEYVEGSSNNKAIELYNSGDTAIDLAGYKLVRYKDGATDALDMQVLDGQSIAPKSTKVILNSSAVITLPQGVDSFSGSLSFNGGDAVALVKDGAVVDIIGDVPTPTGWGLDVTLKRKLDALVANTVFNPAQWEQLPKDTFTGLGSLETPTEPETPVFSCSGAKIVPIYQVQGAGESSPYVPAGVFESESEVTVRGVVTARGESLFKGFYLQEVKGDNSPYTSDGVFVFLGENPPEAIQPGVEVCVQGKVKEYFGLTQIDIKTDKKFEVGAKGEVPAAAPFYVADGETLAQALERYEGMNVKLDAGSDLKISRTFSYDYAGRRNNMLVSYKAPLMKPTQLYPALSPEATALVKSNLENQLVIESDYKPADGVIPYFPDFNVETGYIRVGDQLTNLEGVIGYSYGAYRLVATNTITAGDFIRGDDRTDAPSVATKGDIRVASFNVLNFFNDVVGGDTNPSGSNRGALTEEEMLLQRAKIVSAITAMNADIVGLMEIANNGFGEKSAIKNLVDALNEKQTAENAYSFVEITDEDKYDGKYFGSDAITVGMLYRAGKVSLAGAARAIDTPEQHATAGSVTRVKDGKTETNPGNDAYQRHSLAQTFKIHEQNLTVVVNHLKSKGSGCLEDWVNFEESVDPADQQGKCNAFRVSAAKVLGEALKDVKGDLLVIGDMNAYGMEDPIRVLTDYDASKSERDIMTASWTTLDGKVFERQGSKIEKGYGLINLNTQAHGAGTYSYSYNGELGNLDHALANTSLAKRLVDIEDWHINSVESNLFEYGKKFSGELAKSENAFSASDHDPVIVALSYPAPVEPPKPEPKPKDDGGALGYLGLALLSLFGLQRRRR
;
A
#
# COMPACT_ATOMS: atom_id res chain seq x y z
N MET A 1 4.02 64.49 13.81
CA MET A 1 3.21 63.30 13.55
C MET A 1 3.82 62.16 14.36
N ASP A 2 3.93 62.32 15.69
CA ASP A 2 2.87 62.30 16.71
C ASP A 2 2.67 60.84 17.16
N ASN A 3 2.78 60.42 18.42
CA ASN A 3 3.04 61.12 19.66
C ASN A 3 3.66 60.11 20.63
N VAL A 4 4.82 60.48 21.17
CA VAL A 4 5.46 59.87 22.34
C VAL A 4 4.79 60.49 23.57
N ASN A 5 4.10 59.69 24.39
CA ASN A 5 3.54 60.15 25.66
C ASN A 5 4.21 59.48 26.87
N LYS A 6 5.13 60.25 27.45
CA LYS A 6 5.27 60.57 28.88
C LYS A 6 4.74 59.53 29.88
N LEU A 7 5.66 58.85 30.53
CA LEU A 7 5.49 58.38 31.91
C LEU A 7 6.19 59.37 32.84
N THR A 8 5.40 60.21 33.51
CA THR A 8 5.85 61.10 34.58
C THR A 8 5.96 60.35 35.90
N ALA A 9 7.08 60.58 36.58
CA ALA A 9 7.36 60.15 37.93
C ALA A 9 6.40 60.78 38.95
N ILE A 10 5.40 60.01 39.40
CA ILE A 10 4.80 60.11 40.73
C ILE A 10 4.50 58.68 41.19
N SER A 11 5.41 58.12 41.98
CA SER A 11 5.15 57.21 43.13
C SER A 11 6.42 56.44 43.49
N LEU A 12 7.48 57.18 43.79
CA LEU A 12 8.61 56.69 44.57
C LEU A 12 8.31 57.01 46.04
N ALA A 13 7.35 56.31 46.66
CA ALA A 13 7.11 56.32 48.11
C ALA A 13 6.04 55.30 48.57
N VAL A 14 6.24 54.00 48.30
CA VAL A 14 5.94 52.92 49.28
C VAL A 14 6.94 51.79 49.01
N ALA A 15 8.22 52.06 49.27
CA ALA A 15 9.16 51.01 49.64
C ALA A 15 8.98 50.80 51.15
N ALA A 16 7.97 50.02 51.55
CA ALA A 16 7.79 49.49 52.92
C ALA A 16 6.58 48.53 53.00
N ALA A 17 6.60 47.45 52.23
CA ALA A 17 5.94 46.17 52.55
C ALA A 17 6.24 45.18 51.42
N LEU A 18 7.50 44.74 51.31
CA LEU A 18 7.72 43.38 50.82
C LEU A 18 7.07 42.48 51.89
N PRO A 19 6.01 41.69 51.61
CA PRO A 19 5.81 40.53 52.45
C PRO A 19 7.11 39.75 52.32
N MET A 20 7.87 39.63 53.42
CA MET A 20 8.74 38.47 53.56
C MET A 20 7.88 37.30 53.10
N MET A 21 8.26 36.63 52.00
CA MET A 21 7.78 35.28 51.77
C MET A 21 8.34 34.49 52.95
N ALA A 22 7.61 34.49 54.06
CA ALA A 22 7.76 33.46 55.04
C ALA A 22 7.48 32.20 54.25
N SER A 23 8.52 31.44 53.94
CA SER A 23 8.35 30.05 53.51
C SER A 23 7.45 29.45 54.56
N ALA A 24 6.20 29.20 54.20
CA ALA A 24 5.32 28.55 55.13
C ALA A 24 5.86 27.12 55.24
N ASP A 25 6.23 26.75 56.45
CA ASP A 25 6.72 25.41 56.71
C ASP A 25 5.61 24.37 56.49
N VAL A 26 4.34 24.76 56.29
CA VAL A 26 3.22 23.86 55.93
C VAL A 26 2.81 24.01 54.47
N MET A 27 2.67 22.88 53.77
CA MET A 27 2.23 22.82 52.36
C MET A 27 1.28 21.64 52.11
N ILE A 28 0.60 21.62 50.97
CA ILE A 28 -0.19 20.49 50.46
C ILE A 28 0.76 19.54 49.73
N THR A 29 0.78 18.26 50.11
CA THR A 29 1.63 17.22 49.48
C THR A 29 0.84 16.17 48.72
N GLU A 30 -0.46 16.02 48.98
CA GLU A 30 -1.32 15.10 48.24
C GLU A 30 -2.76 15.60 48.16
N TYR A 31 -3.37 15.43 46.99
CA TYR A 31 -4.77 15.73 46.69
C TYR A 31 -5.41 14.48 46.10
N VAL A 32 -6.49 13.99 46.69
CA VAL A 32 -7.19 12.79 46.24
C VAL A 32 -8.60 13.14 45.79
N GLU A 33 -8.87 12.99 44.49
CA GLU A 33 -10.20 12.94 43.91
C GLU A 33 -10.51 11.49 43.51
N GLY A 34 -11.04 10.73 44.47
CA GLY A 34 -11.40 9.32 44.30
C GLY A 34 -12.89 9.10 44.09
N SER A 35 -13.29 7.82 44.01
CA SER A 35 -14.68 7.41 43.85
C SER A 35 -15.59 7.95 44.95
N SER A 36 -16.78 8.43 44.57
CA SER A 36 -17.80 8.92 45.51
C SER A 36 -17.22 9.99 46.45
N ASN A 37 -17.31 9.78 47.77
CA ASN A 37 -16.79 10.70 48.79
C ASN A 37 -15.32 10.44 49.18
N ASN A 38 -14.58 9.60 48.46
CA ASN A 38 -13.14 9.41 48.69
C ASN A 38 -12.38 10.67 48.30
N LYS A 39 -12.30 11.61 49.25
CA LYS A 39 -11.62 12.89 49.10
C LYS A 39 -10.64 13.05 50.25
N ALA A 40 -9.40 13.39 49.93
CA ALA A 40 -8.36 13.62 50.93
C ALA A 40 -7.43 14.76 50.52
N ILE A 41 -6.91 15.46 51.52
CA ILE A 41 -5.82 16.44 51.39
C ILE A 41 -4.76 16.07 52.43
N GLU A 42 -3.52 15.88 51.99
CA GLU A 42 -2.37 15.72 52.89
C GLU A 42 -1.63 17.05 53.04
N LEU A 43 -1.36 17.43 54.29
CA LEU A 43 -0.51 18.55 54.64
C LEU A 43 0.83 18.05 55.19
N TYR A 44 1.91 18.71 54.83
CA TYR A 44 3.25 18.40 55.32
C TYR A 44 3.88 19.61 56.03
N ASN A 45 4.47 19.35 57.20
CA ASN A 45 5.33 20.30 57.89
C ASN A 45 6.81 20.07 57.51
N SER A 46 7.32 20.89 56.59
CA SER A 46 8.72 20.95 56.18
C SER A 46 9.67 21.63 57.17
N GLY A 47 9.14 22.26 58.23
CA GLY A 47 9.93 22.90 59.28
C GLY A 47 10.55 21.92 60.27
N ASP A 48 11.46 22.43 61.10
CA ASP A 48 12.15 21.66 62.14
C ASP A 48 11.46 21.75 63.52
N THR A 49 10.35 22.48 63.61
CA THR A 49 9.51 22.59 64.81
C THR A 49 8.06 22.20 64.53
N ALA A 50 7.34 21.73 65.55
CA ALA A 50 5.91 21.45 65.43
C ALA A 50 5.13 22.75 65.11
N ILE A 51 4.15 22.65 64.21
CA ILE A 51 3.32 23.78 63.79
C ILE A 51 1.90 23.58 64.31
N ASP A 52 1.42 24.55 65.08
CA ASP A 52 0.01 24.73 65.38
C ASP A 52 -0.69 25.34 64.15
N LEU A 53 -1.78 24.71 63.73
CA LEU A 53 -2.58 25.11 62.59
C LEU A 53 -3.66 26.15 62.95
N ALA A 54 -3.57 26.79 64.12
CA ALA A 54 -4.38 27.97 64.44
C ALA A 54 -4.32 29.04 63.32
N GLY A 55 -5.49 29.48 62.87
CA GLY A 55 -5.64 30.45 61.78
C GLY A 55 -5.53 29.85 60.37
N TYR A 56 -5.23 28.55 60.25
CA TYR A 56 -5.22 27.86 58.96
C TYR A 56 -6.59 27.30 58.58
N LYS A 57 -6.90 27.33 57.29
CA LYS A 57 -8.05 26.64 56.70
C LYS A 57 -7.76 26.19 55.28
N LEU A 58 -8.48 25.17 54.83
CA LEU A 58 -8.59 24.80 53.42
C LEU A 58 -9.78 25.53 52.81
N VAL A 59 -9.57 26.12 51.64
CA VAL A 59 -10.60 26.74 50.81
C VAL A 59 -10.58 26.13 49.41
N ARG A 60 -11.70 26.21 48.71
CA ARG A 60 -11.80 25.80 47.30
C ARG A 60 -12.22 26.93 46.39
N TYR A 61 -11.80 26.85 45.15
CA TYR A 61 -12.24 27.69 44.04
C TYR A 61 -13.07 26.83 43.11
N LYS A 62 -14.40 26.98 43.19
CA LYS A 62 -15.31 26.00 42.62
C LYS A 62 -15.45 26.14 41.11
N ASP A 63 -15.22 25.06 40.36
CA ASP A 63 -15.45 24.96 38.90
C ASP A 63 -14.96 26.20 38.11
N GLY A 64 -13.73 26.64 38.36
CA GLY A 64 -13.13 27.81 37.69
C GLY A 64 -13.54 29.19 38.26
N ALA A 65 -14.23 29.25 39.40
CA ALA A 65 -14.50 30.51 40.08
C ALA A 65 -13.24 31.14 40.68
N THR A 66 -13.19 32.47 40.77
CA THR A 66 -12.10 33.21 41.43
C THR A 66 -12.37 33.53 42.89
N ASP A 67 -13.62 33.38 43.34
CA ASP A 67 -13.99 33.55 44.74
C ASP A 67 -13.81 32.23 45.50
N ALA A 68 -13.11 32.30 46.63
CA ALA A 68 -12.87 31.13 47.48
C ALA A 68 -14.08 30.82 48.37
N LEU A 69 -14.36 29.52 48.54
CA LEU A 69 -15.33 28.98 49.50
C LEU A 69 -14.59 28.20 50.59
N ASP A 70 -14.93 28.44 51.85
CA ASP A 70 -14.35 27.71 52.97
C ASP A 70 -14.74 26.23 52.91
N MET A 71 -13.75 25.34 53.12
CA MET A 71 -13.95 23.89 53.24
C MET A 71 -13.73 23.41 54.67
N GLN A 72 -12.53 23.59 55.22
CA GLN A 72 -12.15 23.01 56.51
C GLN A 72 -11.28 23.98 57.31
N VAL A 73 -11.72 24.33 58.52
CA VAL A 73 -10.91 25.06 59.51
C VAL A 73 -9.98 24.09 60.23
N LEU A 74 -8.72 24.47 60.44
CA LEU A 74 -7.68 23.60 61.01
C LEU A 74 -7.28 23.97 62.45
N ASP A 75 -7.99 24.92 63.08
CA ASP A 75 -7.76 25.33 64.46
C ASP A 75 -7.77 24.13 65.43
N GLY A 76 -6.80 24.11 66.35
CA GLY A 76 -6.63 23.03 67.32
C GLY A 76 -5.97 21.76 66.76
N GLN A 77 -5.58 21.76 65.48
CA GLN A 77 -4.71 20.74 64.91
C GLN A 77 -3.25 21.19 64.96
N SER A 78 -2.34 20.24 65.05
CA SER A 78 -0.90 20.50 64.85
C SER A 78 -0.29 19.43 63.97
N ILE A 79 0.85 19.76 63.37
CA ILE A 79 1.70 18.84 62.60
C ILE A 79 3.10 18.86 63.21
N ALA A 80 3.59 17.70 63.64
CA ALA A 80 4.96 17.53 64.13
C ALA A 80 6.00 17.91 63.04
N PRO A 81 7.24 18.27 63.40
CA PRO A 81 8.26 18.58 62.41
C PRO A 81 8.50 17.39 61.49
N LYS A 82 8.74 17.67 60.20
CA LYS A 82 8.96 16.66 59.14
C LYS A 82 7.89 15.56 59.09
N SER A 83 6.66 15.88 59.49
CA SER A 83 5.55 14.92 59.54
C SER A 83 4.38 15.38 58.68
N THR A 84 3.51 14.45 58.27
CA THR A 84 2.29 14.75 57.53
C THR A 84 1.05 14.67 58.41
N LYS A 85 -0.02 15.33 57.97
CA LYS A 85 -1.37 15.24 58.53
C LYS A 85 -2.37 15.08 57.39
N VAL A 86 -3.16 14.03 57.45
CA VAL A 86 -4.18 13.71 56.43
C VAL A 86 -5.56 14.21 56.87
N ILE A 87 -6.21 14.99 56.04
CA ILE A 87 -7.62 15.35 56.18
C ILE A 87 -8.44 14.49 55.21
N LEU A 88 -9.40 13.73 55.72
CA LEU A 88 -10.31 12.91 54.92
C LEU A 88 -11.70 13.55 54.90
N ASN A 89 -12.46 13.42 53.81
CA ASN A 89 -13.90 13.70 53.87
C ASN A 89 -14.58 12.76 54.90
N SER A 90 -15.53 13.27 55.68
CA SER A 90 -16.22 12.52 56.73
C SER A 90 -16.95 11.25 56.26
N SER A 91 -17.25 11.17 54.96
CA SER A 91 -17.92 10.04 54.31
C SER A 91 -16.98 9.23 53.40
N ALA A 92 -15.67 9.50 53.44
CA ALA A 92 -14.68 8.75 52.68
C ALA A 92 -14.55 7.32 53.22
N VAL A 93 -14.35 6.35 52.32
CA VAL A 93 -14.03 4.96 52.64
C VAL A 93 -12.57 4.72 52.25
N ILE A 94 -11.67 5.43 52.91
CA ILE A 94 -10.21 5.34 52.73
C ILE A 94 -9.62 4.69 53.98
N THR A 95 -8.86 3.61 53.80
CA THR A 95 -8.14 2.95 54.90
C THR A 95 -6.72 3.47 54.94
N LEU A 96 -6.33 4.16 56.02
CA LEU A 96 -4.97 4.62 56.22
C LEU A 96 -4.13 3.59 56.98
N PRO A 97 -2.81 3.51 56.75
CA PRO A 97 -1.91 2.73 57.57
C PRO A 97 -2.01 3.07 59.06
N GLN A 98 -1.73 2.09 59.92
CA GLN A 98 -1.71 2.29 61.37
C GLN A 98 -0.67 3.34 61.76
N GLY A 99 -1.08 4.36 62.52
CA GLY A 99 -0.19 5.41 63.03
C GLY A 99 -0.15 6.70 62.20
N VAL A 100 -0.86 6.78 61.07
CA VAL A 100 -1.01 8.02 60.31
C VAL A 100 -1.84 9.04 61.10
N ASP A 101 -1.29 10.24 61.31
CA ASP A 101 -1.99 11.35 61.94
C ASP A 101 -3.04 11.91 60.97
N SER A 102 -4.32 11.71 61.31
CA SER A 102 -5.43 12.04 60.42
C SER A 102 -6.68 12.44 61.18
N PHE A 103 -7.58 13.15 60.50
CA PHE A 103 -8.93 13.39 61.00
C PHE A 103 -9.94 13.54 59.86
N SER A 104 -11.22 13.41 60.21
CA SER A 104 -12.33 13.64 59.28
C SER A 104 -12.69 15.13 59.21
N GLY A 105 -12.59 15.73 58.03
CA GLY A 105 -12.97 17.09 57.71
C GLY A 105 -14.10 17.21 56.68
N SER A 106 -14.53 18.44 56.43
CA SER A 106 -15.58 18.84 55.48
C SER A 106 -14.99 19.14 54.10
N LEU A 107 -14.29 18.18 53.51
CA LEU A 107 -13.70 18.34 52.17
C LEU A 107 -14.79 18.23 51.10
N SER A 108 -14.97 19.25 50.28
CA SER A 108 -15.95 19.24 49.18
C SER A 108 -15.24 19.67 47.92
N PHE A 109 -14.85 18.73 47.06
CA PHE A 109 -14.32 19.01 45.72
C PHE A 109 -14.58 17.82 44.79
N ASN A 110 -14.57 18.04 43.48
CA ASN A 110 -14.98 17.06 42.46
C ASN A 110 -14.05 17.05 41.23
N GLY A 111 -12.84 17.59 41.35
CA GLY A 111 -11.86 17.64 40.25
C GLY A 111 -11.99 18.81 39.29
N GLY A 112 -13.05 19.62 39.43
CA GLY A 112 -13.15 20.95 38.84
C GLY A 112 -12.58 22.06 39.72
N ASP A 113 -12.27 21.77 40.98
CA ASP A 113 -11.99 22.78 42.01
C ASP A 113 -10.49 22.88 42.32
N ALA A 114 -9.92 24.09 42.34
CA ALA A 114 -8.60 24.30 42.95
C ALA A 114 -8.73 24.35 44.48
N VAL A 115 -7.73 23.84 45.19
CA VAL A 115 -7.71 23.81 46.66
C VAL A 115 -6.52 24.60 47.17
N ALA A 116 -6.77 25.58 48.04
CA ALA A 116 -5.72 26.37 48.68
C ALA A 116 -5.71 26.17 50.19
N LEU A 117 -4.51 26.10 50.76
CA LEU A 117 -4.25 26.29 52.17
C LEU A 117 -4.12 27.79 52.43
N VAL A 118 -4.90 28.32 53.37
CA VAL A 118 -4.96 29.76 53.70
C VAL A 118 -4.66 29.94 55.18
N LYS A 119 -3.83 30.92 55.53
CA LYS A 119 -3.57 31.34 56.91
C LYS A 119 -3.93 32.81 57.08
N ASP A 120 -4.79 33.13 58.05
CA ASP A 120 -5.19 34.51 58.40
C ASP A 120 -5.63 35.34 57.17
N GLY A 121 -6.24 34.68 56.18
CA GLY A 121 -6.73 35.30 54.94
C GLY A 121 -5.74 35.34 53.77
N ALA A 122 -4.49 34.90 53.94
CA ALA A 122 -3.48 34.81 52.87
C ALA A 122 -3.28 33.36 52.40
N VAL A 123 -3.19 33.15 51.08
CA VAL A 123 -2.84 31.83 50.50
C VAL A 123 -1.41 31.47 50.88
N VAL A 124 -1.25 30.25 51.38
CA VAL A 124 0.01 29.65 51.81
C VAL A 124 0.52 28.68 50.75
N ASP A 125 -0.34 27.80 50.26
CA ASP A 125 -0.03 26.84 49.21
C ASP A 125 -1.30 26.53 48.40
N ILE A 126 -1.16 26.20 47.13
CA ILE A 126 -2.31 25.91 46.25
C ILE A 126 -2.03 24.75 45.31
N ILE A 127 -3.08 23.95 45.06
CA ILE A 127 -3.13 22.95 44.01
C ILE A 127 -4.28 23.27 43.05
N GLY A 128 -3.97 23.35 41.76
CA GLY A 128 -4.87 23.82 40.69
C GLY A 128 -4.75 25.31 40.41
N ASP A 129 -4.88 25.68 39.13
CA ASP A 129 -4.93 27.08 38.70
C ASP A 129 -6.22 27.77 39.18
N VAL A 130 -6.20 29.10 39.35
CA VAL A 130 -7.41 29.89 39.61
C VAL A 130 -7.51 30.97 38.53
N PRO A 131 -8.43 30.84 37.54
CA PRO A 131 -9.44 29.78 37.39
C PRO A 131 -8.88 28.44 36.87
N THR A 132 -9.47 27.32 37.29
CA THR A 132 -9.09 25.96 36.85
C THR A 132 -9.57 25.64 35.43
N PRO A 133 -8.80 24.87 34.62
CA PRO A 133 -9.31 24.25 33.41
C PRO A 133 -10.35 23.17 33.71
N THR A 134 -11.35 23.00 32.84
CA THR A 134 -12.37 21.95 32.98
C THR A 134 -11.73 20.55 33.06
N GLY A 135 -12.00 19.82 34.14
CA GLY A 135 -11.58 18.43 34.31
C GLY A 135 -10.10 18.22 34.68
N TRP A 136 -9.37 19.26 35.06
CA TRP A 136 -7.93 19.18 35.35
C TRP A 136 -7.55 18.20 36.48
N GLY A 137 -8.45 18.00 37.46
CA GLY A 137 -8.22 17.15 38.64
C GLY A 137 -9.30 16.09 38.85
N LEU A 138 -10.03 15.71 37.79
CA LEU A 138 -11.11 14.72 37.84
C LEU A 138 -10.55 13.29 37.84
N ASP A 139 -11.04 12.46 38.77
CA ASP A 139 -10.75 11.02 38.89
C ASP A 139 -9.23 10.71 38.99
N VAL A 140 -8.49 11.53 39.75
CA VAL A 140 -7.04 11.41 39.92
C VAL A 140 -6.60 11.64 41.35
N THR A 141 -5.43 11.11 41.67
CA THR A 141 -4.64 11.53 42.84
C THR A 141 -3.44 12.33 42.35
N LEU A 142 -3.19 13.49 42.94
CA LEU A 142 -2.03 14.33 42.64
C LEU A 142 -1.10 14.31 43.84
N LYS A 143 0.12 13.85 43.64
CA LYS A 143 1.15 13.76 44.67
C LYS A 143 2.29 14.71 44.37
N ARG A 144 2.70 15.53 45.33
CA ARG A 144 3.81 16.46 45.15
C ARG A 144 5.14 15.70 45.10
N LYS A 145 6.00 16.02 44.15
CA LYS A 145 7.33 15.40 44.00
C LYS A 145 8.23 15.79 45.17
N LEU A 146 9.08 14.84 45.59
CA LEU A 146 9.94 15.00 46.78
C LEU A 146 11.05 16.05 46.59
N ASP A 147 11.42 16.35 45.35
CA ASP A 147 12.36 17.43 45.00
C ASP A 147 11.69 18.81 44.94
N ALA A 148 10.37 18.89 45.19
CA ALA A 148 9.55 20.10 45.10
C ALA A 148 8.78 20.43 46.40
N LEU A 149 9.34 20.08 47.57
CA LEU A 149 8.77 20.31 48.90
C LEU A 149 8.94 21.76 49.39
N VAL A 150 8.41 22.71 48.62
CA VAL A 150 8.33 24.13 48.99
C VAL A 150 6.91 24.63 48.70
N ALA A 151 6.28 25.27 49.68
CA ALA A 151 4.96 25.87 49.53
C ALA A 151 4.95 26.92 48.40
N ASN A 152 3.91 26.92 47.57
CA ASN A 152 3.80 27.80 46.42
C ASN A 152 2.39 28.38 46.32
N THR A 153 2.30 29.71 46.29
CA THR A 153 1.03 30.43 46.20
C THR A 153 0.48 30.48 44.76
N VAL A 154 1.24 29.97 43.79
CA VAL A 154 0.83 29.80 42.39
C VAL A 154 1.03 28.33 42.02
N PHE A 155 0.00 27.70 41.46
CA PHE A 155 0.10 26.29 41.07
C PHE A 155 1.15 26.10 39.97
N ASN A 156 2.02 25.10 40.15
CA ASN A 156 2.99 24.67 39.14
C ASN A 156 2.85 23.16 38.92
N PRO A 157 2.26 22.72 37.79
CA PRO A 157 2.01 21.30 37.54
C PRO A 157 3.29 20.46 37.51
N ALA A 158 4.46 21.04 37.21
CA ALA A 158 5.72 20.30 37.17
C ALA A 158 6.13 19.75 38.55
N GLN A 159 5.61 20.34 39.64
CA GLN A 159 5.86 19.93 41.02
C GLN A 159 5.04 18.70 41.44
N TRP A 160 4.13 18.21 40.59
CA TRP A 160 3.18 17.16 40.91
C TRP A 160 3.33 15.96 39.97
N GLU A 161 3.04 14.78 40.50
CA GLU A 161 2.85 13.54 39.79
C GLU A 161 1.35 13.19 39.81
N GLN A 162 0.83 12.77 38.66
CA GLN A 162 -0.56 12.34 38.54
C GLN A 162 -0.65 10.82 38.61
N LEU A 163 -1.45 10.34 39.56
CA LEU A 163 -1.70 8.93 39.82
C LEU A 163 -3.17 8.60 39.50
N PRO A 164 -3.50 7.33 39.18
CA PRO A 164 -4.87 6.91 38.88
C PRO A 164 -5.86 7.20 40.02
N LYS A 165 -7.16 7.25 39.69
CA LYS A 165 -8.28 7.29 40.64
C LYS A 165 -8.13 6.27 41.77
N ASP A 166 -8.52 6.64 42.98
CA ASP A 166 -8.49 5.80 44.18
C ASP A 166 -7.09 5.26 44.54
N THR A 167 -6.03 5.96 44.12
CA THR A 167 -4.68 5.70 44.63
C THR A 167 -4.54 6.33 46.01
N PHE A 168 -4.49 5.50 47.05
CA PHE A 168 -4.27 5.94 48.44
C PHE A 168 -2.89 5.54 48.97
N THR A 169 -2.10 4.86 48.15
CA THR A 169 -0.77 4.37 48.52
C THR A 169 0.19 5.54 48.69
N GLY A 170 0.78 5.67 49.88
CA GLY A 170 1.68 6.78 50.24
C GLY A 170 1.01 7.90 51.05
N LEU A 171 -0.32 7.87 51.17
CA LEU A 171 -1.06 8.87 51.93
C LEU A 171 -0.80 8.72 53.43
N GLY A 172 -0.31 9.78 54.07
CA GLY A 172 0.19 9.75 55.45
C GLY A 172 1.67 9.40 55.59
N SER A 173 2.42 9.31 54.48
CA SER A 173 3.85 9.00 54.49
C SER A 173 4.60 9.69 53.34
N LEU A 174 5.52 10.61 53.70
CA LEU A 174 6.54 11.12 52.77
C LEU A 174 7.73 10.16 52.70
N GLU A 175 7.46 8.91 52.35
CA GLU A 175 8.53 7.97 52.04
C GLU A 175 9.01 8.18 50.60
N THR A 176 10.32 8.41 50.44
CA THR A 176 11.04 8.01 49.23
C THR A 176 10.71 6.55 48.93
N PRO A 177 10.18 6.20 47.76
CA PRO A 177 10.08 4.81 47.39
C PRO A 177 11.51 4.28 47.22
N THR A 178 12.05 3.62 48.24
CA THR A 178 12.87 2.45 47.95
C THR A 178 11.87 1.40 47.50
N GLU A 179 11.80 1.21 46.19
CA GLU A 179 11.20 0.03 45.59
C GLU A 179 11.68 -1.19 46.41
N PRO A 180 10.77 -2.05 46.92
CA PRO A 180 11.24 -3.35 47.37
C PRO A 180 11.96 -3.95 46.16
N GLU A 181 13.26 -4.25 46.27
CA GLU A 181 13.96 -4.98 45.22
C GLU A 181 13.16 -6.26 45.02
N THR A 182 12.34 -6.27 43.96
CA THR A 182 11.79 -7.49 43.40
C THR A 182 13.02 -8.36 43.23
N PRO A 183 13.09 -9.57 43.82
CA PRO A 183 14.27 -10.40 43.67
C PRO A 183 14.57 -10.50 42.18
N VAL A 184 15.68 -9.88 41.76
CA VAL A 184 16.08 -9.85 40.36
C VAL A 184 16.20 -11.30 39.96
N PHE A 185 15.37 -11.72 39.01
CA PHE A 185 15.44 -13.08 38.49
C PHE A 185 16.89 -13.35 38.10
N SER A 186 17.47 -14.44 38.60
CA SER A 186 18.81 -14.87 38.26
C SER A 186 18.78 -16.28 37.71
N CYS A 187 19.50 -16.47 36.62
CA CYS A 187 19.79 -17.75 36.01
C CYS A 187 20.90 -18.52 36.72
N SER A 188 21.42 -18.03 37.85
CA SER A 188 22.42 -18.76 38.63
C SER A 188 21.86 -20.10 39.10
N GLY A 189 22.47 -21.20 38.64
CA GLY A 189 22.02 -22.57 38.93
C GLY A 189 20.84 -23.06 38.09
N ALA A 190 20.29 -22.24 37.19
CA ALA A 190 19.26 -22.67 36.25
C ALA A 190 19.84 -23.61 35.19
N LYS A 191 19.06 -24.63 34.80
CA LYS A 191 19.38 -25.47 33.64
C LYS A 191 19.06 -24.69 32.38
N ILE A 192 20.10 -24.22 31.68
CA ILE A 192 19.94 -23.55 30.38
C ILE A 192 19.57 -24.59 29.33
N VAL A 193 18.42 -24.38 28.71
CA VAL A 193 17.96 -25.09 27.51
C VAL A 193 18.53 -24.35 26.30
N PRO A 194 19.24 -25.04 25.38
CA PRO A 194 19.69 -24.41 24.14
C PRO A 194 18.54 -23.95 23.26
N ILE A 195 18.71 -22.83 22.56
CA ILE A 195 17.65 -22.21 21.76
C ILE A 195 17.23 -23.11 20.60
N TYR A 196 18.17 -23.79 19.95
CA TYR A 196 17.86 -24.78 18.90
C TYR A 196 17.01 -25.97 19.38
N GLN A 197 17.00 -26.28 20.68
CA GLN A 197 16.08 -27.28 21.23
C GLN A 197 14.68 -26.70 21.45
N VAL A 198 14.58 -25.43 21.84
CA VAL A 198 13.32 -24.72 21.98
C VAL A 198 12.63 -24.59 20.63
N GLN A 199 13.36 -24.21 19.59
CA GLN A 199 12.85 -24.15 18.22
C GLN A 199 12.56 -25.56 17.67
N GLY A 200 13.56 -26.44 17.68
CA GLY A 200 13.45 -27.74 17.02
C GLY A 200 13.54 -27.64 15.50
N ALA A 201 13.25 -28.74 14.81
CA ALA A 201 13.37 -28.88 13.35
C ALA A 201 12.01 -29.05 12.64
N GLY A 202 10.90 -28.87 13.36
CA GLY A 202 9.54 -28.93 12.82
C GLY A 202 8.93 -27.53 12.71
N GLU A 203 7.68 -27.45 12.26
CA GLU A 203 6.90 -26.20 12.12
C GLU A 203 6.39 -25.60 13.45
N SER A 204 6.83 -26.17 14.58
CA SER A 204 6.43 -25.75 15.92
C SER A 204 7.40 -26.31 16.94
N SER A 205 7.57 -25.60 18.06
CA SER A 205 8.40 -26.01 19.17
C SER A 205 8.04 -27.41 19.71
N PRO A 206 9.02 -28.30 19.94
CA PRO A 206 8.79 -29.59 20.59
C PRO A 206 8.38 -29.45 22.07
N TYR A 207 8.47 -28.24 22.65
CA TYR A 207 8.02 -27.95 24.01
C TYR A 207 6.53 -27.59 24.09
N VAL A 208 5.87 -27.37 22.94
CA VAL A 208 4.44 -27.08 22.85
C VAL A 208 3.71 -28.35 22.37
N PRO A 209 2.90 -29.00 23.22
CA PRO A 209 2.17 -30.20 22.80
C PRO A 209 1.20 -29.93 21.63
N ALA A 210 0.97 -30.94 20.79
CA ALA A 210 0.06 -30.81 19.67
C ALA A 210 -1.36 -30.40 20.12
N GLY A 211 -1.94 -29.39 19.47
CA GLY A 211 -3.28 -28.89 19.74
C GLY A 211 -3.38 -27.89 20.89
N VAL A 212 -2.25 -27.49 21.51
CA VAL A 212 -2.18 -26.35 22.43
C VAL A 212 -1.21 -25.28 21.91
N PHE A 213 -1.21 -24.10 22.53
CA PHE A 213 -0.43 -22.93 22.07
C PHE A 213 0.68 -22.52 23.05
N GLU A 214 0.88 -23.27 24.13
CA GLU A 214 1.92 -22.99 25.12
C GLU A 214 2.46 -24.27 25.78
N SER A 215 3.71 -24.20 26.25
CA SER A 215 4.34 -25.26 27.01
C SER A 215 3.73 -25.42 28.41
N GLU A 216 3.78 -26.64 28.95
CA GLU A 216 3.33 -26.92 30.32
C GLU A 216 4.25 -26.25 31.36
N SER A 217 5.56 -26.27 31.11
CA SER A 217 6.60 -25.75 32.00
C SER A 217 7.37 -24.61 31.33
N GLU A 218 7.95 -23.74 32.16
CA GLU A 218 8.89 -22.71 31.70
C GLU A 218 10.23 -23.34 31.30
N VAL A 219 10.88 -22.74 30.30
CA VAL A 219 12.26 -23.02 29.92
C VAL A 219 13.12 -21.82 30.28
N THR A 220 14.39 -22.07 30.60
CA THR A 220 15.38 -21.01 30.76
C THR A 220 16.34 -21.06 29.58
N VAL A 221 16.46 -19.99 28.82
CA VAL A 221 17.41 -19.89 27.70
C VAL A 221 18.38 -18.74 27.93
N ARG A 222 19.50 -18.76 27.19
CA ARG A 222 20.50 -17.69 27.22
C ARG A 222 21.01 -17.45 25.81
N GLY A 223 21.18 -16.19 25.45
CA GLY A 223 21.77 -15.79 24.17
C GLY A 223 22.13 -14.32 24.17
N VAL A 224 22.53 -13.82 23.00
CA VAL A 224 22.84 -12.41 22.78
C VAL A 224 21.71 -11.76 21.99
N VAL A 225 21.32 -10.57 22.40
CA VAL A 225 20.28 -9.80 21.71
C VAL A 225 20.78 -9.40 20.32
N THR A 226 20.02 -9.71 19.28
CA THR A 226 20.33 -9.34 17.89
C THR A 226 19.51 -8.15 17.40
N ALA A 227 18.26 -8.04 17.84
CA ALA A 227 17.38 -6.93 17.51
C ALA A 227 16.35 -6.66 18.62
N ARG A 228 15.83 -5.44 18.66
CA ARG A 228 14.72 -5.02 19.55
C ARG A 228 13.45 -4.85 18.72
N GLY A 229 12.33 -5.30 19.26
CA GLY A 229 10.99 -5.04 18.75
C GLY A 229 10.27 -4.04 19.63
N GLU A 230 9.97 -2.87 19.10
CA GLU A 230 9.35 -1.74 19.77
C GLU A 230 8.05 -1.27 19.10
N SER A 231 7.64 -1.88 17.99
CA SER A 231 6.40 -1.56 17.29
C SER A 231 5.70 -2.80 16.74
N LEU A 232 6.14 -3.36 15.61
CA LEU A 232 5.56 -4.56 15.00
C LEU A 232 5.65 -5.75 15.95
N PHE A 233 6.82 -5.89 16.58
CA PHE A 233 7.06 -6.84 17.65
C PHE A 233 7.22 -6.08 18.97
N LYS A 234 6.84 -6.70 20.10
CA LYS A 234 6.93 -6.10 21.45
C LYS A 234 7.77 -6.99 22.36
N GLY A 235 9.09 -6.84 22.24
CA GLY A 235 10.05 -7.80 22.78
C GLY A 235 11.43 -7.66 22.15
N PHE A 236 12.24 -8.72 22.17
CA PHE A 236 13.58 -8.70 21.57
C PHE A 236 13.96 -10.08 21.02
N TYR A 237 14.85 -10.09 20.03
CA TYR A 237 15.37 -11.30 19.40
C TYR A 237 16.65 -11.72 20.10
N LEU A 238 16.74 -12.99 20.47
CA LEU A 238 17.83 -13.59 21.23
C LEU A 238 18.45 -14.71 20.40
N GLN A 239 19.77 -14.72 20.24
CA GLN A 239 20.46 -15.73 19.45
C GLN A 239 21.67 -16.31 20.18
N GLU A 240 21.88 -17.62 20.08
CA GLU A 240 23.07 -18.27 20.63
C GLU A 240 24.33 -17.90 19.83
N VAL A 241 25.42 -17.56 20.53
CA VAL A 241 26.73 -17.29 19.89
C VAL A 241 27.36 -18.59 19.37
N LYS A 242 27.05 -19.71 20.02
CA LYS A 242 27.51 -21.05 19.66
C LYS A 242 26.30 -21.98 19.61
N GLY A 243 25.65 -22.00 18.46
CA GLY A 243 24.58 -22.95 18.15
C GLY A 243 25.08 -24.38 18.00
N ASP A 244 24.20 -25.24 17.47
CA ASP A 244 24.52 -26.64 17.18
C ASP A 244 25.20 -26.85 15.81
N ASN A 245 25.31 -25.80 14.99
CA ASN A 245 25.77 -25.84 13.59
C ASN A 245 24.92 -26.75 12.69
N SER A 246 23.69 -27.03 13.10
CA SER A 246 22.72 -27.73 12.27
C SER A 246 22.15 -26.76 11.25
N PRO A 247 22.06 -27.14 9.97
CA PRO A 247 21.35 -26.33 8.99
C PRO A 247 19.83 -26.41 9.17
N TYR A 248 19.31 -27.28 10.06
CA TYR A 248 17.90 -27.64 10.17
C TYR A 248 17.17 -27.03 11.39
N THR A 249 17.88 -26.31 12.25
CA THR A 249 17.33 -25.76 13.49
C THR A 249 17.77 -24.32 13.66
N SER A 250 16.89 -23.50 14.24
CA SER A 250 17.19 -22.10 14.50
C SER A 250 17.93 -21.91 15.83
N ASP A 251 19.03 -21.16 15.80
CA ASP A 251 19.75 -20.72 17.00
C ASP A 251 19.16 -19.42 17.60
N GLY A 252 18.07 -18.91 17.01
CA GLY A 252 17.40 -17.67 17.38
C GLY A 252 15.99 -17.90 17.90
N VAL A 253 15.53 -17.02 18.80
CA VAL A 253 14.14 -17.03 19.28
C VAL A 253 13.70 -15.60 19.61
N PHE A 254 12.41 -15.35 19.45
CA PHE A 254 11.82 -14.09 19.90
C PHE A 254 11.38 -14.20 21.38
N VAL A 255 11.74 -13.19 22.18
CA VAL A 255 11.30 -13.06 23.58
C VAL A 255 10.21 -12.01 23.66
N PHE A 256 8.99 -12.44 23.99
CA PHE A 256 7.82 -11.56 24.07
C PHE A 256 7.69 -10.89 25.44
N LEU A 257 7.65 -9.57 25.43
CA LEU A 257 7.43 -8.73 26.62
C LEU A 257 6.02 -8.11 26.64
N GLY A 258 5.39 -7.95 25.48
CA GLY A 258 4.12 -7.20 25.35
C GLY A 258 4.27 -5.68 25.49
N GLU A 259 5.50 -5.18 25.63
CA GLU A 259 5.88 -3.78 25.68
C GLU A 259 7.29 -3.59 25.10
N ASN A 260 7.80 -2.36 25.09
CA ASN A 260 9.14 -2.08 24.60
C ASN A 260 10.19 -2.68 25.56
N PRO A 261 11.30 -3.27 25.06
CA PRO A 261 12.38 -3.75 25.90
C PRO A 261 12.93 -2.63 26.80
N PRO A 262 13.32 -2.94 28.07
CA PRO A 262 14.04 -2.01 28.92
C PRO A 262 15.35 -1.53 28.26
N GLU A 263 15.82 -0.34 28.65
CA GLU A 263 17.01 0.30 28.07
C GLU A 263 18.30 -0.55 28.23
N ALA A 264 18.35 -1.43 29.22
CA ALA A 264 19.44 -2.38 29.43
C ALA A 264 19.52 -3.49 28.37
N ILE A 265 18.43 -3.77 27.64
CA ILE A 265 18.37 -4.77 26.58
C ILE A 265 18.67 -4.08 25.25
N GLN A 266 19.91 -4.24 24.78
CA GLN A 266 20.39 -3.70 23.50
C GLN A 266 21.04 -4.79 22.66
N PRO A 267 21.10 -4.65 21.33
CA PRO A 267 21.92 -5.53 20.51
C PRO A 267 23.35 -5.68 21.06
N GLY A 268 23.82 -6.93 21.13
CA GLY A 268 25.12 -7.31 21.68
C GLY A 268 25.10 -7.61 23.19
N VAL A 269 24.00 -7.37 23.89
CA VAL A 269 23.86 -7.72 25.31
C VAL A 269 23.48 -9.19 25.46
N GLU A 270 24.21 -9.93 26.30
CA GLU A 270 23.80 -11.27 26.71
C GLU A 270 22.59 -11.16 27.66
N VAL A 271 21.53 -11.92 27.41
CA VAL A 271 20.36 -11.99 28.27
C VAL A 271 20.01 -13.44 28.54
N CYS A 272 19.72 -13.73 29.80
CA CYS A 272 19.14 -15.00 30.20
C CYS A 272 17.68 -14.78 30.57
N VAL A 273 16.77 -15.59 30.03
CA VAL A 273 15.32 -15.42 30.24
C VAL A 273 14.70 -16.74 30.67
N GLN A 274 13.67 -16.68 31.52
CA GLN A 274 12.84 -17.83 31.86
C GLN A 274 11.37 -17.53 31.58
N GLY A 275 10.73 -18.38 30.79
CA GLY A 275 9.32 -18.19 30.44
C GLY A 275 8.73 -19.41 29.76
N LYS A 276 7.43 -19.36 29.47
CA LYS A 276 6.77 -20.41 28.68
C LYS A 276 7.11 -20.26 27.21
N VAL A 277 7.30 -21.37 26.53
CA VAL A 277 7.37 -21.39 25.07
C VAL A 277 5.95 -21.32 24.53
N LYS A 278 5.72 -20.51 23.51
CA LYS A 278 4.41 -20.35 22.87
C LYS A 278 4.51 -20.37 21.36
N GLU A 279 3.50 -20.97 20.75
CA GLU A 279 3.19 -20.83 19.33
C GLU A 279 2.18 -19.70 19.18
N TYR A 280 2.63 -18.51 18.78
CA TYR A 280 1.77 -17.35 18.63
C TYR A 280 1.55 -17.02 17.15
N PHE A 281 0.41 -17.46 16.63
CA PHE A 281 0.06 -17.33 15.21
C PHE A 281 1.14 -17.88 14.26
N GLY A 282 1.87 -18.92 14.66
CA GLY A 282 2.95 -19.53 13.89
C GLY A 282 4.36 -18.99 14.19
N LEU A 283 4.51 -18.10 15.17
CA LEU A 283 5.82 -17.70 15.69
C LEU A 283 6.14 -18.47 16.98
N THR A 284 7.30 -19.15 17.04
CA THR A 284 7.83 -19.66 18.30
C THR A 284 8.42 -18.51 19.13
N GLN A 285 7.91 -18.32 20.34
CA GLN A 285 8.39 -17.27 21.24
C GLN A 285 8.48 -17.72 22.70
N ILE A 286 9.35 -17.06 23.46
CA ILE A 286 9.41 -17.19 24.92
C ILE A 286 8.61 -16.04 25.53
N ASP A 287 7.47 -16.35 26.15
CA ASP A 287 6.60 -15.38 26.78
C ASP A 287 7.04 -15.12 28.22
N ILE A 288 7.53 -13.90 28.46
CA ILE A 288 7.88 -13.38 29.79
C ILE A 288 7.05 -12.15 30.15
N LYS A 289 5.94 -11.90 29.45
CA LYS A 289 5.14 -10.67 29.58
C LYS A 289 4.68 -10.40 31.01
N THR A 290 4.30 -11.44 31.76
CA THR A 290 3.74 -11.29 33.11
C THR A 290 4.82 -11.14 34.17
N ASP A 291 5.77 -12.08 34.22
CA ASP A 291 6.70 -12.18 35.34
C ASP A 291 8.04 -11.48 35.10
N LYS A 292 8.31 -11.07 33.85
CA LYS A 292 9.54 -10.35 33.45
C LYS A 292 10.83 -11.01 33.95
N LYS A 293 10.88 -12.34 33.96
CA LYS A 293 12.02 -13.14 34.43
C LYS A 293 13.17 -13.09 33.43
N PHE A 294 14.02 -12.07 33.55
CA PHE A 294 15.26 -11.97 32.78
C PHE A 294 16.43 -11.44 33.62
N GLU A 295 17.64 -11.88 33.29
CA GLU A 295 18.92 -11.43 33.84
C GLU A 295 19.75 -10.85 32.69
N VAL A 296 20.27 -9.63 32.87
CA VAL A 296 21.11 -8.94 31.89
C VAL A 296 22.58 -9.22 32.20
N GLY A 297 23.29 -9.80 31.22
CA GLY A 297 24.70 -10.12 31.27
C GLY A 297 25.60 -9.04 30.68
N ALA A 298 26.80 -9.45 30.26
CA ALA A 298 27.77 -8.53 29.66
C ALA A 298 27.35 -8.08 28.25
N LYS A 299 27.72 -6.85 27.90
CA LYS A 299 27.63 -6.35 26.52
C LYS A 299 28.87 -6.77 25.73
N GLY A 300 28.65 -7.49 24.64
CA GLY A 300 29.65 -7.88 23.66
C GLY A 300 29.31 -7.40 22.25
N GLU A 301 29.81 -8.12 21.25
CA GLU A 301 29.47 -7.90 19.85
C GLU A 301 28.14 -8.58 19.51
N VAL A 302 27.41 -8.01 18.54
CA VAL A 302 26.23 -8.66 17.97
C VAL A 302 26.70 -9.89 17.17
N PRO A 303 26.08 -11.07 17.33
CA PRO A 303 26.36 -12.22 16.48
C PRO A 303 26.26 -11.84 14.99
N ALA A 304 27.24 -12.27 14.20
CA ALA A 304 27.22 -12.03 12.76
C ALA A 304 25.94 -12.63 12.14
N ALA A 305 25.35 -11.90 11.19
CA ALA A 305 24.18 -12.38 10.47
C ALA A 305 24.49 -13.68 9.72
N ALA A 306 23.66 -14.70 9.92
CA ALA A 306 23.81 -15.98 9.25
C ALA A 306 23.45 -15.85 7.76
N PRO A 307 24.27 -16.35 6.81
CA PRO A 307 23.92 -16.32 5.40
C PRO A 307 22.61 -17.10 5.15
N PHE A 308 21.60 -16.44 4.61
CA PHE A 308 20.33 -17.07 4.27
C PHE A 308 20.45 -17.83 2.94
N TYR A 309 19.93 -19.05 2.91
CA TYR A 309 19.81 -19.85 1.69
C TYR A 309 18.64 -20.82 1.82
N VAL A 310 18.12 -21.30 0.70
CA VAL A 310 17.12 -22.37 0.63
C VAL A 310 17.82 -23.64 0.13
N ALA A 311 17.75 -24.74 0.89
CA ALA A 311 18.43 -25.98 0.54
C ALA A 311 17.79 -26.70 -0.67
N ASP A 312 18.53 -27.63 -1.27
CA ASP A 312 18.00 -28.43 -2.38
C ASP A 312 16.77 -29.26 -1.93
N GLY A 313 15.65 -29.07 -2.63
CA GLY A 313 14.37 -29.73 -2.33
C GLY A 313 13.56 -29.08 -1.19
N GLU A 314 14.04 -27.96 -0.64
CA GLU A 314 13.37 -27.18 0.40
C GLU A 314 12.50 -26.06 -0.23
N THR A 315 11.35 -25.76 0.39
CA THR A 315 10.55 -24.57 0.04
C THR A 315 11.07 -23.33 0.79
N LEU A 316 10.73 -22.12 0.33
CA LEU A 316 11.14 -20.91 1.03
C LEU A 316 10.58 -20.86 2.46
N ALA A 317 9.31 -21.23 2.68
CA ALA A 317 8.71 -21.31 4.01
C ALA A 317 9.49 -22.27 4.95
N GLN A 318 9.89 -23.44 4.48
CA GLN A 318 10.71 -24.38 5.26
C GLN A 318 12.08 -23.79 5.63
N ALA A 319 12.72 -23.08 4.69
CA ALA A 319 13.97 -22.39 4.96
C ALA A 319 13.78 -21.26 5.99
N LEU A 320 12.68 -20.51 5.92
CA LEU A 320 12.39 -19.43 6.86
C LEU A 320 12.11 -19.95 8.27
N GLU A 321 11.42 -21.10 8.39
CA GLU A 321 11.17 -21.76 9.66
C GLU A 321 12.46 -22.11 10.41
N ARG A 322 13.42 -22.75 9.74
CA ARG A 322 14.71 -23.09 10.36
C ARG A 322 15.62 -21.87 10.64
N TYR A 323 15.25 -20.69 10.17
CA TYR A 323 15.89 -19.41 10.53
C TYR A 323 15.02 -18.55 11.46
N GLU A 324 13.88 -19.05 11.95
CA GLU A 324 12.94 -18.26 12.74
C GLU A 324 13.61 -17.67 13.98
N GLY A 325 13.53 -16.35 14.16
CA GLY A 325 14.17 -15.64 15.27
C GLY A 325 15.66 -15.34 15.08
N MET A 326 16.32 -15.90 14.06
CA MET A 326 17.73 -15.60 13.76
C MET A 326 17.90 -14.28 13.02
N ASN A 327 19.03 -13.63 13.27
CA ASN A 327 19.54 -12.55 12.41
C ASN A 327 20.23 -13.17 11.19
N VAL A 328 19.71 -12.88 10.00
CA VAL A 328 20.18 -13.45 8.74
C VAL A 328 20.63 -12.36 7.77
N LYS A 329 21.45 -12.74 6.79
CA LYS A 329 21.90 -11.90 5.69
C LYS A 329 21.34 -12.45 4.37
N LEU A 330 20.59 -11.63 3.67
CA LEU A 330 20.20 -11.87 2.28
C LEU A 330 21.32 -11.41 1.36
N ASP A 331 21.92 -12.35 0.63
CA ASP A 331 22.99 -12.10 -0.32
C ASP A 331 22.68 -12.62 -1.73
N ALA A 332 23.67 -12.54 -2.64
CA ALA A 332 23.52 -13.06 -4.00
C ALA A 332 23.21 -14.58 -4.04
N GLY A 333 23.58 -15.34 -3.02
CA GLY A 333 23.30 -16.77 -2.86
C GLY A 333 21.91 -17.08 -2.30
N SER A 334 21.23 -16.10 -1.69
CA SER A 334 19.85 -16.27 -1.20
C SER A 334 18.82 -16.44 -2.34
N ASP A 335 19.14 -15.92 -3.52
CA ASP A 335 18.30 -15.97 -4.74
C ASP A 335 16.85 -15.50 -4.52
N LEU A 336 16.67 -14.48 -3.68
CA LEU A 336 15.39 -13.84 -3.42
C LEU A 336 15.18 -12.67 -4.39
N LYS A 337 14.10 -12.73 -5.17
CA LYS A 337 13.70 -11.71 -6.15
C LYS A 337 12.56 -10.86 -5.61
N ILE A 338 12.54 -9.58 -5.93
CA ILE A 338 11.40 -8.70 -5.64
C ILE A 338 10.18 -9.21 -6.42
N SER A 339 9.10 -9.54 -5.70
CA SER A 339 7.78 -9.85 -6.28
C SER A 339 6.83 -8.66 -6.20
N ARG A 340 6.93 -7.86 -5.15
CA ARG A 340 6.21 -6.59 -4.99
C ARG A 340 7.17 -5.53 -4.50
N THR A 341 7.26 -4.43 -5.24
CA THR A 341 8.02 -3.25 -4.81
C THR A 341 7.41 -2.64 -3.55
N PHE A 342 8.12 -1.72 -2.91
CA PHE A 342 7.64 -1.08 -1.69
C PHE A 342 6.30 -0.36 -1.94
N SER A 343 5.25 -0.85 -1.30
CA SER A 343 3.86 -0.41 -1.53
C SER A 343 2.98 -0.73 -0.34
N TYR A 344 1.78 -0.14 -0.28
CA TYR A 344 0.83 -0.36 0.81
C TYR A 344 0.28 -1.78 0.81
N ASP A 345 0.59 -2.53 1.86
CA ASP A 345 0.03 -3.84 2.16
C ASP A 345 -1.25 -3.67 3.00
N TYR A 346 -2.37 -4.12 2.44
CA TYR A 346 -3.68 -4.02 3.09
C TYR A 346 -3.87 -5.00 4.25
N ALA A 347 -3.14 -6.13 4.27
CA ALA A 347 -3.20 -7.09 5.38
C ALA A 347 -2.50 -6.53 6.62
N GLY A 348 -1.26 -6.05 6.47
CA GLY A 348 -0.51 -5.39 7.55
C GLY A 348 -0.90 -3.94 7.82
N ARG A 349 -1.66 -3.31 6.91
CA ARG A 349 -2.03 -1.87 6.91
C ARG A 349 -0.82 -0.94 7.03
N ARG A 350 0.23 -1.22 6.25
CA ARG A 350 1.53 -0.54 6.25
C ARG A 350 2.26 -0.74 4.92
N ASN A 351 3.25 0.10 4.63
CA ASN A 351 4.06 -0.04 3.43
C ASN A 351 5.21 -1.03 3.65
N ASN A 352 5.40 -1.96 2.73
CA ASN A 352 6.46 -2.97 2.76
C ASN A 352 6.76 -3.53 1.37
N MET A 353 7.75 -4.39 1.30
CA MET A 353 8.20 -5.06 0.08
C MET A 353 8.01 -6.57 0.22
N LEU A 354 7.74 -7.27 -0.89
CA LEU A 354 7.61 -8.72 -0.92
C LEU A 354 8.68 -9.32 -1.82
N VAL A 355 9.39 -10.33 -1.33
CA VAL A 355 10.33 -11.13 -2.12
C VAL A 355 9.90 -12.58 -2.18
N SER A 356 10.37 -13.29 -3.20
CA SER A 356 10.14 -14.72 -3.42
C SER A 356 11.42 -15.40 -3.91
N TYR A 357 11.52 -16.72 -3.73
CA TYR A 357 12.70 -17.48 -4.14
C TYR A 357 12.69 -17.73 -5.65
N LYS A 358 13.85 -17.53 -6.28
CA LYS A 358 14.23 -17.74 -7.69
C LYS A 358 13.59 -16.81 -8.72
N ALA A 359 12.31 -16.50 -8.61
CA ALA A 359 11.59 -15.69 -9.60
C ALA A 359 10.36 -15.01 -8.98
N PRO A 360 9.96 -13.82 -9.47
CA PRO A 360 8.69 -13.21 -9.10
C PRO A 360 7.51 -14.17 -9.24
N LEU A 361 6.49 -13.99 -8.40
CA LEU A 361 5.34 -14.88 -8.41
C LEU A 361 4.47 -14.60 -9.63
N MET A 362 3.92 -15.67 -10.22
CA MET A 362 2.96 -15.57 -11.33
C MET A 362 1.56 -15.84 -10.82
N LYS A 363 0.59 -15.12 -11.38
CA LYS A 363 -0.82 -15.37 -11.10
C LYS A 363 -1.20 -16.79 -11.55
N PRO A 364 -1.81 -17.63 -10.70
CA PRO A 364 -2.13 -19.00 -11.10
C PRO A 364 -3.02 -19.09 -12.35
N THR A 365 -4.00 -18.20 -12.46
CA THR A 365 -4.91 -18.10 -13.61
C THR A 365 -4.32 -17.41 -14.84
N GLN A 366 -3.08 -16.93 -14.77
CA GLN A 366 -2.29 -16.58 -15.96
C GLN A 366 -1.76 -17.83 -16.66
N LEU A 367 -1.34 -18.85 -15.89
CA LEU A 367 -0.66 -20.03 -16.41
C LEU A 367 -1.59 -21.24 -16.61
N TYR A 368 -2.64 -21.35 -15.80
CA TYR A 368 -3.49 -22.54 -15.77
C TYR A 368 -4.97 -22.17 -15.71
N PRO A 369 -5.89 -22.98 -16.28
CA PRO A 369 -7.32 -22.76 -16.14
C PRO A 369 -7.73 -22.68 -14.66
N ALA A 370 -8.64 -21.76 -14.33
CA ALA A 370 -9.15 -21.65 -12.96
C ALA A 370 -9.73 -22.98 -12.44
N LEU A 371 -9.48 -23.25 -11.15
CA LEU A 371 -9.83 -24.49 -10.44
C LEU A 371 -9.14 -25.78 -10.94
N SER A 372 -8.19 -25.69 -11.88
CA SER A 372 -7.37 -26.85 -12.23
C SER A 372 -6.47 -27.30 -11.07
N PRO A 373 -6.04 -28.57 -11.04
CA PRO A 373 -5.05 -29.05 -10.08
C PRO A 373 -3.77 -28.22 -10.08
N GLU A 374 -3.30 -27.80 -11.25
CA GLU A 374 -2.09 -26.99 -11.43
C GLU A 374 -2.26 -25.57 -10.87
N ALA A 375 -3.40 -24.92 -11.14
CA ALA A 375 -3.72 -23.61 -10.56
C ALA A 375 -3.76 -23.69 -9.02
N THR A 376 -4.41 -24.73 -8.48
CA THR A 376 -4.53 -24.94 -7.03
C THR A 376 -3.18 -25.20 -6.38
N ALA A 377 -2.32 -26.01 -7.03
CA ALA A 377 -0.98 -26.27 -6.57
C ALA A 377 -0.11 -25.00 -6.60
N LEU A 378 -0.26 -24.16 -7.62
CA LEU A 378 0.49 -22.90 -7.72
C LEU A 378 0.02 -21.85 -6.70
N VAL A 379 -1.28 -21.77 -6.38
CA VAL A 379 -1.76 -20.94 -5.26
C VAL A 379 -1.03 -21.31 -3.96
N LYS A 380 -0.97 -22.61 -3.64
CA LYS A 380 -0.27 -23.10 -2.45
C LYS A 380 1.23 -22.79 -2.52
N SER A 381 1.86 -23.07 -3.65
CA SER A 381 3.29 -22.82 -3.85
C SER A 381 3.64 -21.33 -3.75
N ASN A 382 2.77 -20.42 -4.21
CA ASN A 382 2.98 -18.98 -4.09
C ASN A 382 2.93 -18.54 -2.63
N LEU A 383 2.00 -19.06 -1.83
CA LEU A 383 1.90 -18.74 -0.40
C LEU A 383 3.14 -19.22 0.39
N GLU A 384 3.68 -20.38 0.03
CA GLU A 384 4.91 -20.94 0.63
C GLU A 384 6.20 -20.28 0.11
N ASN A 385 6.10 -19.42 -0.91
CA ASN A 385 7.23 -18.77 -1.59
C ASN A 385 7.27 -17.25 -1.39
N GLN A 386 6.98 -16.80 -0.17
CA GLN A 386 6.89 -15.38 0.18
C GLN A 386 7.70 -15.03 1.43
N LEU A 387 8.44 -13.93 1.36
CA LEU A 387 9.05 -13.25 2.50
C LEU A 387 8.76 -11.75 2.42
N VAL A 388 8.15 -11.19 3.46
CA VAL A 388 7.91 -9.74 3.54
C VAL A 388 9.13 -9.05 4.15
N ILE A 389 9.62 -7.99 3.50
CA ILE A 389 10.71 -7.16 3.99
C ILE A 389 10.14 -5.89 4.63
N GLU A 390 10.43 -5.67 5.90
CA GLU A 390 9.82 -4.60 6.68
C GLU A 390 10.77 -3.98 7.71
N SER A 391 10.37 -2.84 8.26
CA SER A 391 10.95 -2.27 9.47
C SER A 391 10.04 -2.55 10.67
N ASP A 392 10.61 -2.57 11.88
CA ASP A 392 9.79 -2.79 13.08
C ASP A 392 8.73 -1.68 13.24
N TYR A 393 9.14 -0.42 13.07
CA TYR A 393 8.22 0.71 13.02
C TYR A 393 7.47 0.77 11.71
N LYS A 394 6.19 1.18 11.79
CA LYS A 394 5.40 1.51 10.61
C LYS A 394 6.06 2.66 9.82
N PRO A 395 6.48 2.43 8.56
CA PRO A 395 7.09 3.48 7.75
C PRO A 395 6.13 4.64 7.48
N ALA A 396 6.69 5.83 7.30
CA ALA A 396 5.97 6.95 6.69
C ALA A 396 5.73 6.69 5.19
N ASP A 397 4.75 7.36 4.63
CA ASP A 397 4.43 7.28 3.20
C ASP A 397 5.63 7.73 2.36
N GLY A 398 5.99 6.93 1.34
CA GLY A 398 7.16 7.16 0.48
C GLY A 398 8.54 6.93 1.10
N VAL A 399 8.63 6.60 2.39
CA VAL A 399 9.92 6.43 3.10
C VAL A 399 10.20 4.96 3.35
N ILE A 400 11.34 4.46 2.86
CA ILE A 400 11.82 3.11 3.13
C ILE A 400 12.94 3.19 4.19
N PRO A 401 12.70 2.80 5.46
CA PRO A 401 13.67 3.03 6.54
C PRO A 401 15.02 2.31 6.33
N TYR A 402 14.99 1.16 5.68
CA TYR A 402 16.18 0.36 5.35
C TYR A 402 16.76 0.67 3.97
N PHE A 403 16.17 1.58 3.18
CA PHE A 403 16.69 2.00 1.88
C PHE A 403 16.49 3.51 1.66
N PRO A 404 17.31 4.35 2.30
CA PRO A 404 17.14 5.81 2.28
C PRO A 404 17.40 6.45 0.91
N ASP A 405 18.10 5.75 0.00
CA ASP A 405 18.37 6.25 -1.35
C ASP A 405 17.17 6.07 -2.32
N PHE A 406 16.02 5.58 -1.85
CA PHE A 406 14.85 5.34 -2.69
C PHE A 406 14.39 6.61 -3.42
N ASN A 407 14.49 6.60 -4.76
CA ASN A 407 14.13 7.73 -5.60
C ASN A 407 13.78 7.30 -7.03
N VAL A 408 13.09 8.15 -7.77
CA VAL A 408 12.55 7.83 -9.10
C VAL A 408 13.62 7.70 -10.19
N GLU A 409 14.84 8.23 -10.01
CA GLU A 409 15.85 8.33 -11.08
C GLU A 409 16.91 7.23 -11.00
N THR A 410 17.49 7.00 -9.82
CA THR A 410 18.66 6.11 -9.63
C THR A 410 18.45 5.07 -8.53
N GLY A 411 17.54 5.34 -7.60
CA GLY A 411 17.24 4.48 -6.46
C GLY A 411 15.89 3.77 -6.58
N TYR A 412 15.37 3.55 -7.79
CA TYR A 412 14.09 2.88 -7.99
C TYR A 412 14.22 1.37 -7.73
N ILE A 413 13.14 0.66 -7.44
CA ILE A 413 13.15 -0.80 -7.25
C ILE A 413 12.26 -1.40 -8.32
N ARG A 414 12.70 -2.49 -8.96
CA ARG A 414 11.91 -3.23 -9.95
C ARG A 414 11.57 -4.63 -9.46
N VAL A 415 10.38 -5.10 -9.83
CA VAL A 415 10.04 -6.52 -9.71
C VAL A 415 11.06 -7.32 -10.53
N GLY A 416 11.59 -8.40 -9.95
CA GLY A 416 12.67 -9.21 -10.52
C GLY A 416 14.07 -8.86 -10.00
N ASP A 417 14.28 -7.69 -9.38
CA ASP A 417 15.58 -7.35 -8.78
C ASP A 417 15.94 -8.31 -7.65
N GLN A 418 17.23 -8.53 -7.43
CA GLN A 418 17.72 -9.34 -6.31
C GLN A 418 18.46 -8.50 -5.27
N LEU A 419 18.12 -8.71 -4.00
CA LEU A 419 18.80 -8.10 -2.84
C LEU A 419 20.09 -8.86 -2.50
N THR A 420 21.16 -8.15 -2.13
CA THR A 420 22.47 -8.77 -1.90
C THR A 420 23.18 -8.42 -0.59
N ASN A 421 22.63 -7.53 0.23
CA ASN A 421 23.30 -7.07 1.45
C ASN A 421 22.32 -6.66 2.56
N LEU A 422 21.10 -7.20 2.54
CA LEU A 422 20.09 -6.88 3.55
C LEU A 422 20.23 -7.83 4.73
N GLU A 423 20.39 -7.29 5.93
CA GLU A 423 20.43 -8.05 7.18
C GLU A 423 19.14 -7.80 7.97
N GLY A 424 18.68 -8.81 8.70
CA GLY A 424 17.50 -8.66 9.52
C GLY A 424 17.13 -9.93 10.26
N VAL A 425 16.22 -9.78 11.22
CA VAL A 425 15.71 -10.90 12.02
C VAL A 425 14.45 -11.49 11.38
N ILE A 426 14.36 -12.82 11.36
CA ILE A 426 13.16 -13.52 10.86
C ILE A 426 12.11 -13.59 11.97
N GLY A 427 10.89 -13.16 11.66
CA GLY A 427 9.72 -13.37 12.51
C GLY A 427 8.50 -13.72 11.68
N TYR A 428 7.37 -13.93 12.34
CA TYR A 428 6.11 -14.28 11.69
C TYR A 428 4.98 -13.39 12.22
N SER A 429 4.25 -12.72 11.31
CA SER A 429 3.07 -11.93 11.68
C SER A 429 2.15 -11.69 10.49
N TYR A 430 0.85 -11.52 10.79
CA TYR A 430 -0.22 -11.36 9.79
C TYR A 430 -0.27 -12.51 8.76
N GLY A 431 0.12 -13.73 9.18
CA GLY A 431 0.08 -14.92 8.31
C GLY A 431 1.23 -15.01 7.30
N ALA A 432 2.35 -14.30 7.52
CA ALA A 432 3.52 -14.34 6.66
C ALA A 432 4.82 -14.26 7.47
N TYR A 433 5.86 -14.92 6.98
CA TYR A 433 7.23 -14.68 7.42
C TYR A 433 7.69 -13.28 7.02
N ARG A 434 8.46 -12.66 7.91
CA ARG A 434 8.96 -11.30 7.75
C ARG A 434 10.43 -11.24 8.11
N LEU A 435 11.20 -10.53 7.31
CA LEU A 435 12.52 -10.05 7.70
C LEU A 435 12.37 -8.61 8.18
N VAL A 436 12.67 -8.39 9.46
CA VAL A 436 12.74 -7.05 10.05
C VAL A 436 14.16 -6.55 9.88
N ALA A 437 14.35 -5.59 8.98
CA ALA A 437 15.68 -5.11 8.59
C ALA A 437 16.43 -4.48 9.78
N THR A 438 17.70 -4.85 9.94
CA THR A 438 18.60 -4.36 11.00
C THR A 438 19.73 -3.49 10.47
N ASN A 439 19.89 -3.41 9.15
CA ASN A 439 20.80 -2.50 8.47
C ASN A 439 20.09 -1.67 7.38
N THR A 440 20.83 -0.73 6.80
CA THR A 440 20.41 0.00 5.60
C THR A 440 21.17 -0.50 4.39
N ILE A 441 20.50 -0.58 3.25
CA ILE A 441 21.07 -0.90 1.94
C ILE A 441 21.08 0.33 1.03
N THR A 442 21.75 0.21 -0.12
CA THR A 442 21.92 1.22 -1.15
C THR A 442 21.44 0.69 -2.50
N ALA A 443 21.38 1.57 -3.52
CA ALA A 443 20.97 1.16 -4.87
C ALA A 443 21.92 0.11 -5.48
N GLY A 444 23.19 0.08 -5.05
CA GLY A 444 24.18 -0.90 -5.48
C GLY A 444 23.98 -2.31 -4.92
N ASP A 445 23.10 -2.47 -3.93
CA ASP A 445 22.79 -3.77 -3.31
C ASP A 445 21.66 -4.51 -4.05
N PHE A 446 21.13 -3.92 -5.14
CA PHE A 446 20.15 -4.54 -6.04
C PHE A 446 20.83 -5.01 -7.34
N ILE A 447 20.83 -6.32 -7.59
CA ILE A 447 21.19 -6.87 -8.90
C ILE A 447 19.97 -6.75 -9.82
N ARG A 448 20.10 -5.92 -10.86
CA ARG A 448 19.06 -5.74 -11.89
C ARG A 448 19.10 -6.88 -12.91
N GLY A 449 17.93 -7.43 -13.21
CA GLY A 449 17.71 -8.34 -14.34
C GLY A 449 17.32 -7.56 -15.59
N ASP A 450 16.04 -7.22 -15.69
CA ASP A 450 15.45 -6.47 -16.80
C ASP A 450 15.22 -5.00 -16.40
N ASP A 451 16.24 -4.17 -16.66
CA ASP A 451 16.23 -2.75 -16.29
C ASP A 451 15.45 -1.88 -17.30
N ARG A 452 15.24 -0.63 -16.93
CA ARG A 452 14.56 0.41 -17.70
C ARG A 452 15.17 0.59 -19.10
N THR A 453 14.31 0.69 -20.10
CA THR A 453 14.68 1.05 -21.48
C THR A 453 13.95 2.34 -21.89
N ASP A 454 14.62 3.23 -22.62
CA ASP A 454 14.02 4.52 -23.05
C ASP A 454 12.90 4.36 -24.08
N ALA A 455 12.85 3.23 -24.78
CA ALA A 455 11.83 2.87 -25.75
C ALA A 455 11.72 1.34 -25.87
N PRO A 456 10.55 0.81 -26.26
CA PRO A 456 10.41 -0.62 -26.51
C PRO A 456 11.23 -1.05 -27.73
N SER A 457 11.74 -2.27 -27.70
CA SER A 457 12.51 -2.85 -28.81
C SER A 457 11.73 -2.88 -30.14
N VAL A 458 10.39 -2.97 -30.07
CA VAL A 458 9.50 -2.98 -31.23
C VAL A 458 9.22 -1.59 -31.83
N ALA A 459 9.65 -0.50 -31.18
CA ALA A 459 9.38 0.88 -31.64
C ALA A 459 9.89 1.19 -33.07
N THR A 460 10.82 0.37 -33.58
CA THR A 460 11.41 0.51 -34.92
C THR A 460 11.14 -0.67 -35.86
N LYS A 461 10.32 -1.64 -35.42
CA LYS A 461 9.99 -2.85 -36.18
C LYS A 461 8.65 -2.70 -36.90
N GLY A 462 8.48 -3.48 -37.97
CA GLY A 462 7.25 -3.54 -38.76
C GLY A 462 6.97 -2.28 -39.60
N ASP A 463 6.03 -2.43 -40.53
CA ASP A 463 5.55 -1.34 -41.37
C ASP A 463 4.55 -0.46 -40.59
N ILE A 464 3.72 -1.10 -39.75
CA ILE A 464 2.73 -0.48 -38.87
C ILE A 464 2.91 -1.02 -37.45
N ARG A 465 2.85 -0.13 -36.47
CA ARG A 465 2.80 -0.48 -35.03
C ARG A 465 1.44 -0.13 -34.45
N VAL A 466 0.83 -1.06 -33.72
CA VAL A 466 -0.42 -0.84 -32.97
C VAL A 466 -0.15 -1.06 -31.49
N ALA A 467 -0.47 -0.08 -30.65
CA ALA A 467 -0.30 -0.17 -29.21
C ALA A 467 -1.64 -0.20 -28.46
N SER A 468 -1.67 -0.88 -27.32
CA SER A 468 -2.72 -0.84 -26.31
C SER A 468 -2.16 -0.20 -25.05
N PHE A 469 -2.84 0.78 -24.47
CA PHE A 469 -2.34 1.43 -23.25
C PHE A 469 -3.49 1.87 -22.33
N ASN A 470 -3.60 1.23 -21.16
CA ASN A 470 -4.42 1.74 -20.07
C ASN A 470 -3.66 2.89 -19.40
N VAL A 471 -4.24 4.08 -19.35
CA VAL A 471 -3.57 5.31 -18.90
C VAL A 471 -3.94 5.76 -17.48
N LEU A 472 -4.53 4.87 -16.67
CA LEU A 472 -4.82 5.05 -15.24
C LEU A 472 -5.66 6.30 -14.94
N ASN A 473 -6.93 6.29 -15.35
CA ASN A 473 -7.90 7.36 -15.14
C ASN A 473 -7.40 8.75 -15.56
N PHE A 474 -7.11 8.94 -16.85
CA PHE A 474 -6.77 10.25 -17.39
C PHE A 474 -8.00 11.16 -17.50
N PHE A 475 -8.22 11.95 -16.44
CA PHE A 475 -9.30 12.92 -16.29
C PHE A 475 -8.74 14.34 -16.28
N ASN A 476 -9.42 15.26 -16.97
CA ASN A 476 -9.00 16.65 -17.13
C ASN A 476 -9.93 17.67 -16.45
N ASP A 477 -10.81 17.22 -15.54
CA ASP A 477 -11.76 18.05 -14.80
C ASP A 477 -11.06 19.22 -14.08
N VAL A 478 -9.92 18.95 -13.45
CA VAL A 478 -9.13 19.90 -12.65
C VAL A 478 -8.51 21.04 -13.47
N VAL A 479 -8.47 20.90 -14.80
CA VAL A 479 -8.04 21.97 -15.73
C VAL A 479 -9.19 22.50 -16.59
N GLY A 480 -10.44 22.30 -16.16
CA GLY A 480 -11.62 22.84 -16.81
C GLY A 480 -12.10 22.03 -18.01
N GLY A 481 -11.79 20.72 -18.04
CA GLY A 481 -12.37 19.77 -18.98
C GLY A 481 -13.89 19.70 -18.88
N ASP A 482 -14.52 19.20 -19.94
CA ASP A 482 -15.96 18.99 -19.96
C ASP A 482 -16.38 17.89 -18.96
N THR A 483 -17.63 17.93 -18.50
CA THR A 483 -18.18 16.91 -17.59
C THR A 483 -18.41 15.57 -18.29
N ASN A 484 -18.17 14.47 -17.57
CA ASN A 484 -18.56 13.11 -17.96
C ASN A 484 -20.00 12.77 -17.51
N PRO A 485 -20.62 11.66 -18.01
CA PRO A 485 -22.01 11.31 -17.68
C PRO A 485 -22.34 11.21 -16.19
N SER A 486 -21.40 10.76 -15.36
CA SER A 486 -21.62 10.65 -13.91
C SER A 486 -21.31 11.93 -13.13
N GLY A 487 -20.70 12.93 -13.77
CA GLY A 487 -20.23 14.15 -13.12
C GLY A 487 -19.17 13.92 -12.03
N SER A 488 -18.47 12.78 -12.04
CA SER A 488 -17.48 12.41 -11.02
C SER A 488 -16.07 12.41 -11.59
N ASN A 489 -15.10 12.90 -10.83
CA ASN A 489 -13.68 12.80 -11.16
C ASN A 489 -13.12 11.51 -10.56
N ARG A 490 -12.48 10.67 -11.40
CA ARG A 490 -11.80 9.43 -10.97
C ARG A 490 -10.28 9.49 -11.15
N GLY A 491 -9.75 10.57 -11.72
CA GLY A 491 -8.32 10.74 -12.00
C GLY A 491 -7.64 11.68 -11.00
N ALA A 492 -6.70 12.47 -11.52
CA ALA A 492 -5.94 13.46 -10.76
C ALA A 492 -6.84 14.44 -9.98
N LEU A 493 -6.45 14.76 -8.74
CA LEU A 493 -7.20 15.64 -7.84
C LEU A 493 -6.74 17.10 -7.90
N THR A 494 -5.57 17.34 -8.50
CA THR A 494 -5.00 18.68 -8.68
C THR A 494 -4.49 18.87 -10.12
N GLU A 495 -4.36 20.14 -10.54
CA GLU A 495 -3.78 20.48 -11.84
C GLU A 495 -2.35 19.93 -11.99
N GLU A 496 -1.52 20.02 -10.94
CA GLU A 496 -0.16 19.49 -10.92
C GLU A 496 -0.13 17.98 -11.24
N GLU A 497 -0.96 17.20 -10.55
CA GLU A 497 -1.07 15.75 -10.75
C GLU A 497 -1.51 15.40 -12.18
N MET A 498 -2.48 16.13 -12.74
CA MET A 498 -2.97 15.88 -14.10
C MET A 498 -1.91 16.22 -15.15
N LEU A 499 -1.23 17.36 -14.99
CA LEU A 499 -0.15 17.75 -15.90
C LEU A 499 1.00 16.75 -15.88
N LEU A 500 1.37 16.25 -14.70
CA LEU A 500 2.37 15.20 -14.53
C LEU A 500 1.93 13.90 -15.21
N GLN A 501 0.69 13.44 -14.95
CA GLN A 501 0.12 12.26 -15.60
C GLN A 501 0.18 12.39 -17.13
N ARG A 502 -0.26 13.55 -17.67
CA ARG A 502 -0.23 13.83 -19.11
C ARG A 502 1.19 13.76 -19.66
N ALA A 503 2.17 14.36 -18.97
CA ALA A 503 3.56 14.35 -19.40
C ALA A 503 4.11 12.91 -19.48
N LYS A 504 3.86 12.08 -18.45
CA LYS A 504 4.24 10.67 -18.44
C LYS A 504 3.62 9.88 -19.59
N ILE A 505 2.30 10.02 -19.81
CA ILE A 505 1.59 9.35 -20.91
C ILE A 505 2.12 9.81 -22.28
N VAL A 506 2.35 11.11 -22.48
CA VAL A 506 2.92 11.65 -23.72
C VAL A 506 4.33 11.11 -23.96
N SER A 507 5.17 11.03 -22.93
CA SER A 507 6.50 10.43 -22.99
C SER A 507 6.42 8.96 -23.42
N ALA A 508 5.54 8.17 -22.81
CA ALA A 508 5.33 6.77 -23.15
C ALA A 508 4.83 6.58 -24.59
N ILE A 509 3.78 7.30 -25.02
CA ILE A 509 3.24 7.20 -26.39
C ILE A 509 4.28 7.63 -27.43
N THR A 510 5.06 8.67 -27.14
CA THR A 510 6.14 9.12 -28.03
C THR A 510 7.22 8.05 -28.19
N ALA A 511 7.65 7.41 -27.09
CA ALA A 511 8.67 6.37 -27.10
C ALA A 511 8.19 5.07 -27.79
N MET A 512 6.94 4.67 -27.57
CA MET A 512 6.33 3.50 -28.24
C MET A 512 6.33 3.63 -29.77
N ASN A 513 6.26 4.87 -30.28
CA ASN A 513 6.26 5.16 -31.71
C ASN A 513 5.21 4.37 -32.51
N ALA A 514 4.05 4.11 -31.90
CA ALA A 514 2.97 3.37 -32.53
C ALA A 514 2.17 4.25 -33.51
N ASP A 515 1.74 3.67 -34.62
CA ASP A 515 0.98 4.38 -35.65
C ASP A 515 -0.53 4.40 -35.35
N ILE A 516 -1.01 3.43 -34.56
CA ILE A 516 -2.36 3.36 -33.98
C ILE A 516 -2.19 3.06 -32.48
N VAL A 517 -2.92 3.76 -31.61
CA VAL A 517 -2.89 3.56 -30.15
C VAL A 517 -4.32 3.42 -29.63
N GLY A 518 -4.67 2.25 -29.10
CA GLY A 518 -5.86 2.04 -28.30
C GLY A 518 -5.61 2.49 -26.86
N LEU A 519 -6.53 3.29 -26.33
CA LEU A 519 -6.46 3.85 -24.98
C LEU A 519 -7.59 3.29 -24.13
N MET A 520 -7.27 2.91 -22.90
CA MET A 520 -8.25 2.63 -21.85
C MET A 520 -8.08 3.67 -20.74
N GLU A 521 -9.16 3.90 -20.00
CA GLU A 521 -9.17 4.86 -18.88
C GLU A 521 -9.06 6.33 -19.26
N ILE A 522 -9.70 6.72 -20.36
CA ILE A 522 -9.91 8.13 -20.71
C ILE A 522 -11.23 8.61 -20.10
N ALA A 523 -11.28 9.83 -19.58
CA ALA A 523 -12.54 10.43 -19.15
C ALA A 523 -13.53 10.51 -20.32
N ASN A 524 -14.75 10.03 -20.10
CA ASN A 524 -15.82 10.04 -21.09
C ASN A 524 -16.50 11.42 -21.12
N ASN A 525 -15.81 12.46 -21.60
CA ASN A 525 -16.34 13.82 -21.68
C ASN A 525 -16.52 14.34 -23.11
N GLY A 526 -16.68 13.42 -24.05
CA GLY A 526 -16.93 13.67 -25.48
C GLY A 526 -15.65 13.86 -26.29
N PHE A 527 -15.78 14.50 -27.44
CA PHE A 527 -14.72 14.59 -28.47
C PHE A 527 -14.36 16.05 -28.84
N GLY A 528 -14.95 17.03 -28.16
CA GLY A 528 -14.74 18.45 -28.44
C GLY A 528 -13.42 19.00 -27.87
N GLU A 529 -13.19 20.31 -28.03
CA GLU A 529 -11.95 21.01 -27.63
C GLU A 529 -11.56 20.86 -26.16
N LYS A 530 -12.53 20.58 -25.28
CA LYS A 530 -12.32 20.41 -23.83
C LYS A 530 -12.29 18.95 -23.37
N SER A 531 -12.37 18.00 -24.30
CA SER A 531 -12.32 16.58 -23.96
C SER A 531 -10.92 16.14 -23.51
N ALA A 532 -10.88 15.08 -22.70
CA ALA A 532 -9.62 14.50 -22.24
C ALA A 532 -8.79 13.95 -23.41
N ILE A 533 -9.42 13.28 -24.38
CA ILE A 533 -8.72 12.75 -25.56
C ILE A 533 -8.10 13.86 -26.41
N LYS A 534 -8.81 14.98 -26.62
CA LYS A 534 -8.27 16.15 -27.32
C LYS A 534 -7.11 16.78 -26.54
N ASN A 535 -7.26 16.93 -25.23
CA ASN A 535 -6.20 17.46 -24.36
C ASN A 535 -4.90 16.64 -24.45
N LEU A 536 -5.01 15.31 -24.47
CA LEU A 536 -3.87 14.41 -24.63
C LEU A 536 -3.24 14.53 -26.03
N VAL A 537 -4.06 14.54 -27.08
CA VAL A 537 -3.58 14.63 -28.47
C VAL A 537 -2.90 15.96 -28.75
N ASP A 538 -3.40 17.08 -28.22
CA ASP A 538 -2.75 18.38 -28.37
C ASP A 538 -1.34 18.36 -27.75
N ALA A 539 -1.22 17.89 -26.50
CA ALA A 539 0.07 17.78 -25.82
C ALA A 539 1.03 16.80 -26.52
N LEU A 540 0.51 15.71 -27.07
CA LEU A 540 1.30 14.76 -27.85
C LEU A 540 1.81 15.41 -29.15
N ASN A 541 0.95 16.12 -29.88
CA ASN A 541 1.29 16.72 -31.17
C ASN A 541 2.25 17.91 -31.04
N GLU A 542 2.32 18.59 -29.89
CA GLU A 542 3.38 19.57 -29.59
C GLU A 542 4.79 18.96 -29.65
N LYS A 543 4.92 17.64 -29.47
CA LYS A 543 6.18 16.89 -29.54
C LYS A 543 6.41 16.21 -30.90
N GLN A 544 5.44 16.25 -31.81
CA GLN A 544 5.48 15.52 -33.09
C GLN A 544 5.70 16.45 -34.28
N THR A 545 6.25 15.90 -35.37
CA THR A 545 6.22 16.57 -36.67
C THR A 545 4.81 16.50 -37.26
N ALA A 546 4.49 17.37 -38.22
CA ALA A 546 3.18 17.33 -38.89
C ALA A 546 2.88 15.97 -39.58
N GLU A 547 3.92 15.24 -40.03
CA GLU A 547 3.77 13.91 -40.63
C GLU A 547 3.41 12.83 -39.59
N ASN A 548 3.90 12.98 -38.36
CA ASN A 548 3.68 12.05 -37.25
C ASN A 548 2.57 12.51 -36.29
N ALA A 549 1.86 13.60 -36.61
CA ALA A 549 0.78 14.11 -35.80
C ALA A 549 -0.36 13.08 -35.71
N TYR A 550 -0.84 12.87 -34.48
CA TYR A 550 -1.96 12.01 -34.18
C TYR A 550 -3.28 12.74 -34.41
N SER A 551 -4.24 12.00 -34.91
CA SER A 551 -5.68 12.28 -34.82
C SER A 551 -6.31 11.22 -33.93
N PHE A 552 -7.53 11.45 -33.44
CA PHE A 552 -8.30 10.44 -32.73
C PHE A 552 -9.54 10.03 -33.52
N VAL A 553 -10.05 8.84 -33.23
CA VAL A 553 -11.28 8.30 -33.81
C VAL A 553 -12.48 8.80 -33.01
N GLU A 554 -13.48 9.32 -33.72
CA GLU A 554 -14.78 9.71 -33.18
C GLU A 554 -15.88 8.79 -33.72
N ILE A 555 -16.81 8.40 -32.84
CA ILE A 555 -18.01 7.62 -33.21
C ILE A 555 -19.06 8.51 -33.88
N THR A 556 -19.99 7.90 -34.62
CA THR A 556 -21.08 8.66 -35.25
C THR A 556 -22.08 9.17 -34.22
N ASP A 557 -22.88 10.17 -34.58
CA ASP A 557 -23.88 10.75 -33.67
C ASP A 557 -24.95 9.74 -33.24
N GLU A 558 -25.22 8.71 -34.05
CA GLU A 558 -26.13 7.62 -33.71
C GLU A 558 -25.62 6.74 -32.57
N ASP A 559 -24.29 6.58 -32.45
CA ASP A 559 -23.64 5.76 -31.42
C ASP A 559 -23.37 6.57 -30.13
N LYS A 560 -23.63 7.88 -30.12
CA LYS A 560 -23.39 8.75 -28.95
C LYS A 560 -24.50 8.62 -27.92
N TYR A 561 -24.13 8.22 -26.72
CA TYR A 561 -24.98 8.33 -25.53
C TYR A 561 -25.19 9.80 -25.17
N ASP A 562 -26.45 10.20 -24.98
CA ASP A 562 -26.87 11.60 -24.73
C ASP A 562 -26.32 12.59 -25.78
N GLY A 563 -26.14 12.13 -27.02
CA GLY A 563 -25.60 12.93 -28.13
C GLY A 563 -24.16 13.41 -27.96
N LYS A 564 -23.44 12.96 -26.93
CA LYS A 564 -22.07 13.44 -26.61
C LYS A 564 -21.07 12.34 -26.29
N TYR A 565 -21.48 11.31 -25.56
CA TYR A 565 -20.57 10.40 -24.85
C TYR A 565 -20.47 9.04 -25.54
N PHE A 566 -19.37 8.32 -25.29
CA PHE A 566 -19.25 6.93 -25.72
C PHE A 566 -19.62 5.99 -24.56
N GLY A 567 -20.90 5.61 -24.50
CA GLY A 567 -21.50 4.90 -23.37
C GLY A 567 -21.80 5.82 -22.17
N SER A 568 -22.32 5.23 -21.09
CA SER A 568 -22.82 5.93 -19.90
C SER A 568 -21.84 5.99 -18.72
N ASP A 569 -20.71 5.27 -18.76
CA ASP A 569 -19.71 5.30 -17.68
C ASP A 569 -18.88 6.59 -17.71
N ALA A 570 -18.32 6.97 -16.56
CA ALA A 570 -17.38 8.08 -16.42
C ALA A 570 -16.10 7.88 -17.24
N ILE A 571 -15.74 6.61 -17.46
CA ILE A 571 -14.53 6.15 -18.13
C ILE A 571 -14.90 5.52 -19.47
N THR A 572 -14.14 5.82 -20.51
CA THR A 572 -14.30 5.23 -21.83
C THR A 572 -12.96 4.78 -22.43
N VAL A 573 -13.04 4.13 -23.59
CA VAL A 573 -11.88 3.81 -24.43
C VAL A 573 -11.72 4.84 -25.53
N GLY A 574 -10.50 5.01 -26.04
CA GLY A 574 -10.18 5.90 -27.15
C GLY A 574 -9.27 5.23 -28.16
N MET A 575 -9.12 5.85 -29.33
CA MET A 575 -8.17 5.38 -30.34
C MET A 575 -7.51 6.55 -31.05
N LEU A 576 -6.18 6.57 -31.04
CA LEU A 576 -5.33 7.51 -31.76
C LEU A 576 -4.77 6.86 -33.02
N TYR A 577 -4.51 7.66 -34.06
CA TYR A 577 -3.84 7.18 -35.26
C TYR A 577 -3.06 8.29 -35.96
N ARG A 578 -1.99 7.93 -36.66
CA ARG A 578 -1.23 8.84 -37.53
C ARG A 578 -1.83 8.87 -38.93
N ALA A 579 -2.49 9.98 -39.27
CA ALA A 579 -3.14 10.15 -40.58
C ALA A 579 -2.15 10.10 -41.77
N GLY A 580 -0.86 10.35 -41.54
CA GLY A 580 0.20 10.16 -42.53
C GLY A 580 0.57 8.70 -42.83
N LYS A 581 0.13 7.75 -41.99
CA LYS A 581 0.46 6.31 -42.10
C LYS A 581 -0.75 5.46 -42.47
N VAL A 582 -1.91 5.79 -41.92
CA VAL A 582 -3.15 5.04 -42.11
C VAL A 582 -4.31 5.97 -42.38
N SER A 583 -5.34 5.47 -43.06
CA SER A 583 -6.59 6.20 -43.30
C SER A 583 -7.79 5.44 -42.77
N LEU A 584 -8.85 6.14 -42.39
CA LEU A 584 -10.08 5.52 -41.90
C LEU A 584 -10.85 4.88 -43.07
N ALA A 585 -11.27 3.63 -42.90
CA ALA A 585 -12.09 2.89 -43.85
C ALA A 585 -13.52 2.74 -43.32
N GLY A 586 -14.35 3.77 -43.56
CA GLY A 586 -15.70 3.85 -43.01
C GLY A 586 -15.73 4.43 -41.60
N ALA A 587 -16.94 4.55 -41.06
CA ALA A 587 -17.17 5.06 -39.71
C ALA A 587 -16.69 4.07 -38.64
N ALA A 588 -16.28 4.60 -37.49
CA ALA A 588 -16.10 3.81 -36.29
C ALA A 588 -17.43 3.20 -35.85
N ARG A 589 -17.37 2.09 -35.11
CA ARG A 589 -18.54 1.37 -34.62
C ARG A 589 -18.43 1.15 -33.11
N ALA A 590 -19.47 1.53 -32.39
CA ALA A 590 -19.71 1.06 -31.03
C ALA A 590 -20.06 -0.44 -31.03
N ILE A 591 -19.37 -1.24 -30.24
CA ILE A 591 -19.83 -2.57 -29.88
C ILE A 591 -20.39 -2.48 -28.46
N ASP A 592 -21.71 -2.42 -28.38
CA ASP A 592 -22.43 -2.42 -27.12
C ASP A 592 -22.09 -3.68 -26.32
N THR A 593 -22.00 -3.51 -25.01
CA THR A 593 -21.66 -4.55 -24.05
C THR A 593 -22.81 -4.76 -23.09
N PRO A 594 -22.97 -5.96 -22.52
CA PRO A 594 -24.10 -6.24 -21.66
C PRO A 594 -24.07 -5.41 -20.38
N GLU A 595 -25.26 -5.08 -19.87
CA GLU A 595 -25.49 -4.53 -18.53
C GLU A 595 -26.17 -5.61 -17.68
N GLN A 596 -25.96 -5.62 -16.36
CA GLN A 596 -26.60 -6.56 -15.44
C GLN A 596 -27.55 -5.79 -14.51
N HIS A 597 -28.82 -6.20 -14.49
CA HIS A 597 -29.88 -5.58 -13.70
C HIS A 597 -30.72 -6.63 -12.98
N ALA A 598 -30.47 -6.81 -11.70
CA ALA A 598 -31.30 -7.62 -10.82
C ALA A 598 -32.03 -6.72 -9.82
N THR A 599 -33.37 -6.68 -9.89
CA THR A 599 -34.15 -5.89 -8.92
C THR A 599 -34.04 -6.50 -7.52
N ALA A 600 -34.19 -5.69 -6.48
CA ALA A 600 -34.20 -6.19 -5.10
C ALA A 600 -35.30 -7.26 -4.91
N GLY A 601 -34.97 -8.33 -4.17
CA GLY A 601 -35.91 -9.41 -3.87
C GLY A 601 -36.12 -10.43 -4.99
N SER A 602 -35.38 -10.34 -6.09
CA SER A 602 -35.61 -11.15 -7.29
C SER A 602 -34.80 -12.44 -7.36
N VAL A 603 -33.72 -12.53 -6.58
CA VAL A 603 -32.86 -13.70 -6.43
C VAL A 603 -32.71 -14.02 -4.95
N THR A 604 -32.70 -15.30 -4.61
CA THR A 604 -32.51 -15.78 -3.23
C THR A 604 -31.30 -16.70 -3.12
N ARG A 605 -30.65 -16.68 -1.96
CA ARG A 605 -29.55 -17.60 -1.60
C ARG A 605 -29.78 -18.15 -0.18
N VAL A 606 -29.18 -19.30 0.15
CA VAL A 606 -29.33 -19.94 1.46
C VAL A 606 -27.97 -20.21 2.07
N LYS A 607 -27.76 -19.73 3.31
CA LYS A 607 -26.57 -20.04 4.13
C LYS A 607 -27.01 -20.35 5.54
N ASP A 608 -26.54 -21.48 6.07
CA ASP A 608 -26.85 -21.95 7.44
C ASP A 608 -28.36 -21.98 7.76
N GLY A 609 -29.17 -22.39 6.77
CA GLY A 609 -30.63 -22.47 6.90
C GLY A 609 -31.36 -21.13 6.88
N LYS A 610 -30.65 -20.01 6.68
CA LYS A 610 -31.23 -18.67 6.48
C LYS A 610 -31.35 -18.35 5.01
N THR A 611 -32.55 -17.97 4.58
CA THR A 611 -32.80 -17.46 3.23
C THR A 611 -32.56 -15.97 3.20
N GLU A 612 -31.71 -15.53 2.28
CA GLU A 612 -31.46 -14.13 1.98
C GLU A 612 -31.99 -13.79 0.60
N THR A 613 -32.43 -12.55 0.41
CA THR A 613 -32.84 -12.02 -0.89
C THR A 613 -31.89 -10.92 -1.32
N ASN A 614 -31.57 -10.83 -2.60
CA ASN A 614 -30.61 -9.85 -3.10
C ASN A 614 -31.08 -8.41 -2.82
N PRO A 615 -30.17 -7.48 -2.47
CA PRO A 615 -30.51 -6.07 -2.21
C PRO A 615 -30.82 -5.26 -3.48
N GLY A 616 -30.77 -5.89 -4.65
CA GLY A 616 -30.68 -5.24 -5.95
C GLY A 616 -29.22 -5.22 -6.41
N ASN A 617 -29.00 -5.32 -7.72
CA ASN A 617 -27.66 -5.25 -8.31
C ASN A 617 -27.73 -4.64 -9.70
N ASP A 618 -26.99 -3.55 -9.89
CA ASP A 618 -26.75 -2.94 -11.19
C ASP A 618 -25.25 -2.93 -11.45
N ALA A 619 -24.83 -3.59 -12.53
CA ALA A 619 -23.43 -3.60 -12.97
C ALA A 619 -23.35 -3.30 -14.47
N TYR A 620 -22.37 -2.48 -14.83
CA TYR A 620 -22.21 -1.95 -16.18
C TYR A 620 -20.85 -2.35 -16.75
N GLN A 621 -20.82 -2.56 -18.07
CA GLN A 621 -19.61 -2.71 -18.88
C GLN A 621 -19.33 -1.41 -19.63
N ARG A 622 -18.08 -1.22 -20.06
CA ARG A 622 -17.73 -0.17 -21.03
C ARG A 622 -17.83 -0.76 -22.44
N HIS A 623 -18.43 0.00 -23.35
CA HIS A 623 -18.53 -0.39 -24.75
C HIS A 623 -17.15 -0.48 -25.41
N SER A 624 -17.03 -1.30 -26.44
CA SER A 624 -15.77 -1.45 -27.19
C SER A 624 -15.80 -0.65 -28.49
N LEU A 625 -14.68 0.00 -28.82
CA LEU A 625 -14.55 0.85 -30.01
C LEU A 625 -13.88 0.08 -31.14
N ALA A 626 -14.58 -0.09 -32.27
CA ALA A 626 -14.02 -0.72 -33.46
C ALA A 626 -13.80 0.30 -34.59
N GLN A 627 -12.59 0.32 -35.17
CA GLN A 627 -12.27 1.12 -36.35
C GLN A 627 -11.54 0.26 -37.38
N THR A 628 -11.95 0.35 -38.64
CA THR A 628 -11.19 -0.24 -39.75
C THR A 628 -10.29 0.81 -40.37
N PHE A 629 -9.01 0.49 -40.51
CA PHE A 629 -8.00 1.31 -41.17
C PHE A 629 -7.65 0.70 -42.51
N LYS A 630 -7.45 1.56 -43.51
CA LYS A 630 -6.86 1.20 -44.80
C LYS A 630 -5.37 1.52 -44.77
N ILE A 631 -4.55 0.48 -44.93
CA ILE A 631 -3.09 0.50 -45.04
C ILE A 631 -2.75 0.02 -46.46
N HIS A 632 -2.35 0.95 -47.33
CA HIS A 632 -2.26 0.69 -48.77
C HIS A 632 -3.60 0.12 -49.30
N GLU A 633 -3.63 -1.11 -49.81
CA GLU A 633 -4.86 -1.79 -50.28
C GLU A 633 -5.41 -2.86 -49.30
N GLN A 634 -4.87 -2.90 -48.08
CA GLN A 634 -5.27 -3.87 -47.05
C GLN A 634 -6.07 -3.19 -45.95
N ASN A 635 -6.99 -3.94 -45.34
CA ASN A 635 -7.79 -3.48 -44.22
C ASN A 635 -7.33 -4.14 -42.92
N LEU A 636 -7.15 -3.31 -41.89
CA LEU A 636 -6.92 -3.72 -40.51
C LEU A 636 -8.05 -3.16 -39.64
N THR A 637 -8.86 -4.03 -39.06
CA THR A 637 -9.84 -3.65 -38.03
C THR A 637 -9.20 -3.76 -36.66
N VAL A 638 -9.16 -2.66 -35.92
CA VAL A 638 -8.70 -2.61 -34.53
C VAL A 638 -9.90 -2.40 -33.63
N VAL A 639 -9.99 -3.19 -32.55
CA VAL A 639 -11.05 -3.11 -31.54
C VAL A 639 -10.40 -2.84 -30.19
N VAL A 640 -10.75 -1.73 -29.54
CA VAL A 640 -10.28 -1.36 -28.20
C VAL A 640 -11.38 -1.68 -27.20
N ASN A 641 -11.03 -2.36 -26.12
CA ASN A 641 -11.97 -2.75 -25.07
C ASN A 641 -11.44 -2.40 -23.67
N HIS A 642 -12.35 -2.31 -22.71
CA HIS A 642 -12.02 -2.22 -21.29
C HIS A 642 -13.13 -2.90 -20.48
N LEU A 643 -12.97 -4.21 -20.25
CA LEU A 643 -13.99 -5.00 -19.55
C LEU A 643 -14.07 -4.66 -18.06
N LYS A 644 -15.17 -5.08 -17.42
CA LYS A 644 -15.47 -4.84 -16.01
C LYS A 644 -14.31 -5.21 -15.08
N SER A 645 -13.89 -4.24 -14.26
CA SER A 645 -12.88 -4.42 -13.21
C SER A 645 -13.23 -5.56 -12.24
N LYS A 646 -12.18 -6.24 -11.77
CA LYS A 646 -12.23 -7.34 -10.81
C LYS A 646 -12.52 -6.91 -9.37
N GLY A 647 -12.48 -5.61 -9.06
CA GLY A 647 -12.61 -5.08 -7.69
C GLY A 647 -14.05 -4.84 -7.22
N SER A 648 -15.01 -4.73 -8.13
CA SER A 648 -16.44 -4.56 -7.81
C SER A 648 -17.21 -5.87 -7.93
N GLY A 649 -18.21 -6.09 -7.07
CA GLY A 649 -19.06 -7.28 -7.15
C GLY A 649 -20.20 -7.17 -8.18
N CYS A 650 -20.57 -8.33 -8.73
CA CYS A 650 -21.72 -8.57 -9.58
C CYS A 650 -22.70 -9.54 -8.88
N LEU A 651 -23.83 -9.84 -9.52
CA LEU A 651 -24.87 -10.68 -8.93
C LEU A 651 -24.35 -12.07 -8.57
N GLU A 652 -23.54 -12.68 -9.45
CA GLU A 652 -22.99 -14.02 -9.25
C GLU A 652 -22.08 -14.09 -8.01
N ASP A 653 -21.29 -13.05 -7.75
CA ASP A 653 -20.46 -12.97 -6.53
C ASP A 653 -21.35 -12.93 -5.28
N TRP A 654 -22.48 -12.22 -5.33
CA TRP A 654 -23.47 -12.26 -4.25
C TRP A 654 -24.13 -13.63 -4.14
N VAL A 655 -24.52 -14.27 -5.24
CA VAL A 655 -25.12 -15.61 -5.18
C VAL A 655 -24.19 -16.63 -4.50
N ASN A 656 -22.87 -16.48 -4.70
CA ASN A 656 -21.84 -17.38 -4.19
C ASN A 656 -21.29 -17.03 -2.80
N PHE A 657 -21.79 -15.96 -2.15
CA PHE A 657 -21.27 -15.45 -0.86
C PHE A 657 -19.82 -14.91 -0.92
N GLU A 658 -19.46 -14.29 -2.03
CA GLU A 658 -18.11 -13.78 -2.34
C GLU A 658 -18.04 -12.23 -2.30
N GLU A 659 -18.94 -11.55 -1.58
CA GLU A 659 -18.98 -10.07 -1.59
C GLU A 659 -17.78 -9.44 -0.88
N SER A 660 -17.26 -10.09 0.17
CA SER A 660 -16.18 -9.58 1.03
C SER A 660 -14.88 -10.39 0.94
N VAL A 661 -14.82 -11.38 0.07
CA VAL A 661 -13.65 -12.24 -0.14
C VAL A 661 -13.35 -12.34 -1.64
N ASP A 662 -12.15 -12.73 -1.99
CA ASP A 662 -11.85 -13.07 -3.39
C ASP A 662 -12.55 -14.39 -3.75
N PRO A 663 -13.10 -14.51 -4.98
CA PRO A 663 -13.74 -15.75 -5.42
C PRO A 663 -12.80 -16.95 -5.37
N ALA A 664 -13.35 -18.12 -5.03
CA ALA A 664 -12.56 -19.34 -4.85
C ALA A 664 -11.86 -19.84 -6.13
N ASP A 665 -12.35 -19.41 -7.29
CA ASP A 665 -11.77 -19.73 -8.59
C ASP A 665 -10.54 -18.86 -8.95
N GLN A 666 -10.20 -17.87 -8.12
CA GLN A 666 -9.10 -16.93 -8.31
C GLN A 666 -9.21 -16.06 -9.56
N GLN A 667 -10.40 -16.00 -10.20
CA GLN A 667 -10.61 -15.18 -11.39
C GLN A 667 -11.00 -13.73 -11.05
N GLY A 668 -11.16 -13.40 -9.77
CA GLY A 668 -11.68 -12.11 -9.31
C GLY A 668 -13.17 -11.93 -9.59
N LYS A 669 -13.77 -10.89 -9.01
CA LYS A 669 -15.23 -10.68 -9.08
C LYS A 669 -15.71 -10.40 -10.51
N CYS A 670 -17.02 -10.52 -10.72
CA CYS A 670 -17.68 -10.27 -12.00
C CYS A 670 -17.17 -11.15 -13.17
N ASN A 671 -16.57 -12.32 -12.91
CA ASN A 671 -16.04 -13.18 -13.98
C ASN A 671 -17.11 -13.57 -15.01
N ALA A 672 -18.27 -14.06 -14.56
CA ALA A 672 -19.39 -14.41 -15.45
C ALA A 672 -19.88 -13.21 -16.29
N PHE A 673 -19.81 -12.00 -15.74
CA PHE A 673 -20.21 -10.79 -16.44
C PHE A 673 -19.18 -10.36 -17.50
N ARG A 674 -17.89 -10.56 -17.23
CA ARG A 674 -16.82 -10.45 -18.24
C ARG A 674 -16.97 -11.51 -19.34
N VAL A 675 -17.40 -12.73 -19.00
CA VAL A 675 -17.73 -13.78 -19.98
C VAL A 675 -18.89 -13.37 -20.90
N SER A 676 -19.94 -12.72 -20.37
CA SER A 676 -21.02 -12.16 -21.19
C SER A 676 -20.49 -11.13 -22.20
N ALA A 677 -19.58 -10.25 -21.78
CA ALA A 677 -18.97 -9.27 -22.67
C ALA A 677 -18.06 -9.92 -23.72
N ALA A 678 -17.26 -10.91 -23.34
CA ALA A 678 -16.43 -11.69 -24.26
C ALA A 678 -17.28 -12.41 -25.33
N LYS A 679 -18.44 -12.97 -24.94
CA LYS A 679 -19.40 -13.56 -25.88
C LYS A 679 -19.93 -12.53 -26.88
N VAL A 680 -20.38 -11.36 -26.41
CA VAL A 680 -20.89 -10.28 -27.28
C VAL A 680 -19.81 -9.80 -28.25
N LEU A 681 -18.58 -9.60 -27.77
CA LEU A 681 -17.43 -9.26 -28.61
C LEU A 681 -17.16 -10.32 -29.68
N GLY A 682 -17.08 -11.59 -29.30
CA GLY A 682 -16.85 -12.68 -30.24
C GLY A 682 -17.93 -12.75 -31.33
N GLU A 683 -19.21 -12.66 -30.95
CA GLU A 683 -20.32 -12.63 -31.91
C GLU A 683 -20.25 -11.43 -32.88
N ALA A 684 -19.87 -10.25 -32.38
CA ALA A 684 -19.78 -9.03 -33.18
C ALA A 684 -18.59 -9.02 -34.16
N LEU A 685 -17.60 -9.90 -33.94
CA LEU A 685 -16.31 -9.90 -34.65
C LEU A 685 -16.09 -11.13 -35.55
N LYS A 686 -16.81 -12.23 -35.36
CA LYS A 686 -16.62 -13.48 -36.13
C LYS A 686 -16.72 -13.32 -37.65
N ASP A 687 -17.47 -12.33 -38.13
CA ASP A 687 -17.71 -12.07 -39.55
C ASP A 687 -16.86 -10.91 -40.12
N VAL A 688 -15.94 -10.34 -39.32
CA VAL A 688 -15.03 -9.29 -39.78
C VAL A 688 -14.12 -9.84 -40.88
N LYS A 689 -14.05 -9.11 -42.00
CA LYS A 689 -13.20 -9.45 -43.15
C LYS A 689 -11.87 -8.73 -43.05
N GLY A 690 -10.82 -9.38 -43.53
CA GLY A 690 -9.46 -8.83 -43.47
C GLY A 690 -8.81 -9.12 -42.13
N ASP A 691 -7.84 -8.28 -41.76
CA ASP A 691 -7.08 -8.45 -40.54
C ASP A 691 -7.83 -7.87 -39.35
N LEU A 692 -7.91 -8.62 -38.24
CA LEU A 692 -8.59 -8.21 -37.02
C LEU A 692 -7.63 -8.27 -35.84
N LEU A 693 -7.52 -7.15 -35.12
CA LEU A 693 -6.81 -7.01 -33.86
C LEU A 693 -7.79 -6.55 -32.77
N VAL A 694 -7.92 -7.32 -31.69
CA VAL A 694 -8.64 -6.94 -30.48
C VAL A 694 -7.59 -6.66 -29.41
N ILE A 695 -7.56 -5.43 -28.92
CA ILE A 695 -6.63 -4.96 -27.91
C ILE A 695 -7.36 -4.32 -26.74
N GLY A 696 -6.75 -4.33 -25.57
CA GLY A 696 -7.23 -3.58 -24.42
C GLY A 696 -7.13 -4.35 -23.11
N ASP A 697 -7.65 -3.72 -22.06
CA ASP A 697 -7.71 -4.27 -20.71
C ASP A 697 -8.96 -5.17 -20.61
N MET A 698 -8.73 -6.48 -20.74
CA MET A 698 -9.78 -7.49 -20.62
C MET A 698 -10.16 -7.74 -19.17
N ASN A 699 -9.43 -7.17 -18.21
CA ASN A 699 -9.53 -7.44 -16.78
C ASN A 699 -9.52 -8.94 -16.48
N ALA A 700 -8.84 -9.75 -17.29
CA ALA A 700 -8.83 -11.21 -17.20
C ALA A 700 -7.43 -11.76 -17.48
N TYR A 701 -6.90 -12.63 -16.61
CA TYR A 701 -5.59 -13.26 -16.83
C TYR A 701 -5.66 -14.31 -17.95
N GLY A 702 -4.50 -14.69 -18.51
CA GLY A 702 -4.39 -15.43 -19.77
C GLY A 702 -5.19 -16.74 -19.88
N MET A 703 -5.45 -17.42 -18.76
CA MET A 703 -6.22 -18.66 -18.70
C MET A 703 -7.58 -18.50 -17.99
N GLU A 704 -8.01 -17.27 -17.74
CA GLU A 704 -9.36 -16.97 -17.25
C GLU A 704 -10.42 -17.08 -18.34
N ASP A 705 -11.66 -17.23 -17.90
CA ASP A 705 -12.80 -17.52 -18.75
C ASP A 705 -13.01 -16.53 -19.91
N PRO A 706 -12.94 -15.19 -19.71
CA PRO A 706 -13.16 -14.25 -20.80
C PRO A 706 -12.14 -14.43 -21.94
N ILE A 707 -10.87 -14.68 -21.60
CA ILE A 707 -9.80 -14.91 -22.59
C ILE A 707 -10.00 -16.24 -23.32
N ARG A 708 -10.32 -17.31 -22.58
CA ARG A 708 -10.61 -18.62 -23.17
C ARG A 708 -11.81 -18.58 -24.11
N VAL A 709 -12.85 -17.81 -23.76
CA VAL A 709 -14.03 -17.60 -24.63
C VAL A 709 -13.64 -16.92 -25.93
N LEU A 710 -12.81 -15.87 -25.91
CA LEU A 710 -12.36 -15.20 -27.14
C LEU A 710 -11.39 -16.06 -27.98
N THR A 711 -10.69 -17.00 -27.34
CA THR A 711 -9.67 -17.84 -27.95
C THR A 711 -10.20 -19.26 -28.19
N ASP A 712 -9.64 -20.28 -27.56
CA ASP A 712 -9.75 -21.68 -28.00
C ASP A 712 -10.60 -22.58 -27.09
N TYR A 713 -11.46 -21.99 -26.25
CA TYR A 713 -12.29 -22.75 -25.32
C TYR A 713 -13.10 -23.87 -26.01
N ASP A 714 -13.16 -25.02 -25.34
CA ASP A 714 -13.91 -26.19 -25.79
C ASP A 714 -14.51 -26.89 -24.57
N ALA A 715 -15.83 -26.78 -24.40
CA ALA A 715 -16.53 -27.38 -23.27
C ALA A 715 -16.37 -28.91 -23.21
N SER A 716 -16.14 -29.58 -24.36
CA SER A 716 -15.93 -31.04 -24.39
C SER A 716 -14.55 -31.49 -23.88
N LYS A 717 -13.61 -30.54 -23.70
CA LYS A 717 -12.25 -30.78 -23.20
C LYS A 717 -11.99 -30.09 -21.85
N SER A 718 -12.99 -29.42 -21.31
CA SER A 718 -12.89 -28.67 -20.06
C SER A 718 -13.52 -29.47 -18.92
N GLU A 719 -12.90 -29.46 -17.74
CA GLU A 719 -13.45 -30.11 -16.55
C GLU A 719 -14.59 -29.31 -15.91
N ARG A 720 -14.70 -28.02 -16.25
CA ARG A 720 -15.77 -27.13 -15.81
C ARG A 720 -16.39 -26.37 -16.97
N ASP A 721 -17.64 -26.00 -16.78
CA ASP A 721 -18.37 -25.13 -17.70
C ASP A 721 -18.02 -23.67 -17.47
N ILE A 722 -17.86 -22.93 -18.56
CA ILE A 722 -17.83 -21.46 -18.56
C ILE A 722 -19.26 -20.95 -18.74
N MET A 723 -19.69 -20.09 -17.82
CA MET A 723 -21.04 -19.54 -17.78
C MET A 723 -21.01 -18.03 -17.95
N THR A 724 -21.92 -17.50 -18.75
CA THR A 724 -22.22 -16.06 -18.78
C THR A 724 -23.04 -15.64 -17.56
N ALA A 725 -23.04 -14.34 -17.26
CA ALA A 725 -23.85 -13.77 -16.19
C ALA A 725 -25.35 -13.82 -16.49
N SER A 726 -26.11 -13.97 -15.41
CA SER A 726 -27.56 -13.88 -15.38
C SER A 726 -28.04 -12.44 -15.25
N TRP A 727 -29.34 -12.22 -15.49
CA TRP A 727 -29.98 -10.90 -15.41
C TRP A 727 -29.35 -9.82 -16.28
N THR A 728 -28.84 -10.21 -17.45
CA THR A 728 -28.19 -9.28 -18.38
C THR A 728 -29.15 -8.73 -19.43
N THR A 729 -28.89 -7.49 -19.83
CA THR A 729 -29.49 -6.81 -20.98
C THR A 729 -28.41 -6.43 -21.99
N LEU A 730 -28.80 -6.28 -23.25
CA LEU A 730 -27.97 -5.76 -24.33
C LEU A 730 -28.84 -4.81 -25.17
N ASP A 731 -28.41 -3.56 -25.35
CA ASP A 731 -29.21 -2.53 -26.04
C ASP A 731 -30.64 -2.43 -25.46
N GLY A 732 -30.74 -2.35 -24.13
CA GLY A 732 -32.00 -2.25 -23.40
C GLY A 732 -32.93 -3.47 -23.46
N LYS A 733 -32.53 -4.54 -24.17
CA LYS A 733 -33.31 -5.78 -24.33
C LYS A 733 -32.74 -6.87 -23.45
N VAL A 734 -33.58 -7.77 -22.96
CA VAL A 734 -33.13 -8.95 -22.19
C VAL A 734 -32.17 -9.76 -23.07
N PHE A 735 -30.94 -9.91 -22.59
CA PHE A 735 -29.93 -10.75 -23.22
C PHE A 735 -29.99 -12.15 -22.61
N GLU A 736 -29.69 -12.28 -21.31
CA GLU A 736 -29.73 -13.57 -20.62
C GLU A 736 -30.30 -13.46 -19.21
N ARG A 737 -31.44 -14.14 -18.98
CA ARG A 737 -32.08 -14.14 -17.65
C ARG A 737 -31.40 -15.08 -16.66
N GLN A 738 -30.90 -16.23 -17.12
CA GLN A 738 -30.33 -17.29 -16.28
C GLN A 738 -28.83 -17.52 -16.52
N GLY A 739 -28.20 -16.73 -17.39
CA GLY A 739 -26.90 -17.06 -17.97
C GLY A 739 -27.01 -18.23 -18.95
N SER A 740 -25.95 -18.49 -19.70
CA SER A 740 -25.83 -19.62 -20.61
C SER A 740 -24.42 -20.19 -20.59
N LYS A 741 -24.35 -21.49 -20.87
CA LYS A 741 -23.09 -22.20 -21.05
C LYS A 741 -22.44 -21.78 -22.37
N ILE A 742 -21.15 -21.50 -22.33
CA ILE A 742 -20.33 -21.41 -23.53
C ILE A 742 -19.98 -22.83 -23.99
N GLU A 743 -20.12 -23.11 -25.28
CA GLU A 743 -19.78 -24.43 -25.86
C GLU A 743 -18.40 -24.41 -26.54
N LYS A 744 -18.09 -23.33 -27.26
CA LYS A 744 -16.85 -23.12 -28.01
C LYS A 744 -16.41 -21.66 -27.92
N GLY A 745 -15.10 -21.43 -27.94
CA GLY A 745 -14.51 -20.10 -28.10
C GLY A 745 -14.48 -19.62 -29.56
N TYR A 746 -14.10 -18.35 -29.76
CA TYR A 746 -14.14 -17.65 -31.05
C TYR A 746 -12.89 -17.82 -31.92
N GLY A 747 -11.87 -18.51 -31.43
CA GLY A 747 -10.68 -18.91 -32.19
C GLY A 747 -9.68 -17.79 -32.46
N LEU A 748 -9.74 -16.67 -31.73
CA LEU A 748 -8.68 -15.66 -31.79
C LEU A 748 -7.39 -16.20 -31.18
N ILE A 749 -6.26 -15.68 -31.64
CA ILE A 749 -4.92 -16.05 -31.22
C ILE A 749 -4.39 -14.94 -30.31
N ASN A 750 -4.04 -15.25 -29.07
CA ASN A 750 -3.32 -14.32 -28.22
C ASN A 750 -1.87 -14.20 -28.71
N LEU A 751 -1.52 -13.03 -29.25
CA LEU A 751 -0.23 -12.79 -29.90
C LEU A 751 0.93 -12.78 -28.90
N ASN A 752 0.75 -12.20 -27.70
CA ASN A 752 1.79 -12.20 -26.66
C ASN A 752 2.12 -13.63 -26.25
N THR A 753 1.09 -14.42 -25.94
CA THR A 753 1.26 -15.84 -25.57
C THR A 753 1.85 -16.67 -26.70
N GLN A 754 1.49 -16.38 -27.96
CA GLN A 754 2.07 -17.05 -29.12
C GLN A 754 3.58 -16.74 -29.28
N ALA A 755 3.99 -15.49 -29.05
CA ALA A 755 5.38 -15.07 -29.24
C ALA A 755 6.29 -15.47 -28.08
N HIS A 756 5.81 -15.32 -26.84
CA HIS A 756 6.64 -15.36 -25.62
C HIS A 756 6.20 -16.42 -24.61
N GLY A 757 5.11 -17.15 -24.87
CA GLY A 757 4.57 -18.18 -23.99
C GLY A 757 3.59 -17.65 -22.93
N ALA A 758 3.08 -18.54 -22.06
CA ALA A 758 2.03 -18.19 -21.09
C ALA A 758 2.52 -17.28 -19.94
N GLY A 759 3.84 -17.18 -19.73
CA GLY A 759 4.46 -16.41 -18.65
C GLY A 759 4.58 -14.90 -18.91
N THR A 760 3.99 -14.36 -19.98
CA THR A 760 3.94 -12.91 -20.21
C THR A 760 3.16 -12.21 -19.09
N TYR A 761 3.40 -10.92 -18.92
CA TYR A 761 2.64 -10.07 -17.99
C TYR A 761 2.54 -8.63 -18.49
N SER A 762 1.49 -7.94 -18.07
CA SER A 762 1.30 -6.49 -18.26
C SER A 762 0.89 -5.79 -16.97
N TYR A 763 0.69 -6.53 -15.89
CA TYR A 763 0.10 -6.07 -14.64
C TYR A 763 0.67 -6.86 -13.45
N SER A 764 0.74 -6.20 -12.29
CA SER A 764 1.14 -6.80 -11.03
C SER A 764 0.11 -6.48 -9.94
N TYR A 765 -0.33 -7.50 -9.21
CA TYR A 765 -1.26 -7.33 -8.09
C TYR A 765 -0.91 -8.24 -6.93
N ASN A 766 -0.78 -7.65 -5.74
CA ASN A 766 -0.36 -8.35 -4.52
C ASN A 766 0.94 -9.16 -4.67
N GLY A 767 1.82 -8.74 -5.57
CA GLY A 767 3.11 -9.38 -5.84
C GLY A 767 3.05 -10.55 -6.83
N GLU A 768 1.93 -10.75 -7.50
CA GLU A 768 1.78 -11.73 -8.57
C GLU A 768 1.66 -11.02 -9.93
N LEU A 769 2.45 -11.47 -10.90
CA LEU A 769 2.48 -10.99 -12.28
C LEU A 769 1.46 -11.73 -13.17
N GLY A 770 0.88 -11.01 -14.13
CA GLY A 770 0.08 -11.59 -15.22
C GLY A 770 -0.35 -10.54 -16.24
N ASN A 771 -1.01 -10.95 -17.33
CA ASN A 771 -1.59 -10.01 -18.30
C ASN A 771 -3.02 -9.68 -17.89
N LEU A 772 -3.37 -8.39 -17.92
CA LEU A 772 -4.75 -7.97 -18.09
C LEU A 772 -4.97 -7.33 -19.47
N ASP A 773 -3.88 -6.83 -20.06
CA ASP A 773 -3.83 -6.27 -21.40
C ASP A 773 -3.43 -7.36 -22.40
N HIS A 774 -4.24 -7.51 -23.43
CA HIS A 774 -4.06 -8.56 -24.44
C HIS A 774 -4.08 -7.99 -25.85
N ALA A 775 -3.35 -8.64 -26.75
CA ALA A 775 -3.49 -8.49 -28.20
C ALA A 775 -3.99 -9.81 -28.81
N LEU A 776 -5.28 -9.88 -29.14
CA LEU A 776 -5.92 -11.05 -29.75
C LEU A 776 -6.13 -10.82 -31.24
N ALA A 777 -5.72 -11.75 -32.08
CA ALA A 777 -5.76 -11.60 -33.53
C ALA A 777 -6.49 -12.74 -34.21
N ASN A 778 -7.13 -12.46 -35.34
CA ASN A 778 -7.55 -13.54 -36.24
C ASN A 778 -6.34 -14.16 -36.96
N THR A 779 -6.54 -15.30 -37.62
CA THR A 779 -5.46 -16.03 -38.30
C THR A 779 -4.77 -15.23 -39.41
N SER A 780 -5.48 -14.30 -40.07
CA SER A 780 -4.85 -13.51 -41.15
C SER A 780 -3.88 -12.47 -40.58
N LEU A 781 -4.26 -11.79 -39.50
CA LEU A 781 -3.38 -10.81 -38.85
C LEU A 781 -2.20 -11.49 -38.16
N ALA A 782 -2.41 -12.63 -37.49
CA ALA A 782 -1.32 -13.33 -36.81
C ALA A 782 -0.16 -13.70 -37.76
N LYS A 783 -0.45 -13.93 -39.05
CA LYS A 783 0.59 -14.16 -40.09
C LYS A 783 1.39 -12.91 -40.46
N ARG A 784 0.91 -11.72 -40.09
CA ARG A 784 1.58 -10.44 -40.30
C ARG A 784 2.39 -9.99 -39.09
N LEU A 785 2.31 -10.72 -37.96
CA LEU A 785 3.07 -10.40 -36.78
C LEU A 785 4.58 -10.42 -37.12
N VAL A 786 5.22 -9.27 -36.93
CA VAL A 786 6.68 -9.15 -37.00
C VAL A 786 7.26 -9.38 -35.61
N ASP A 787 6.68 -8.72 -34.61
CA ASP A 787 7.07 -8.84 -33.21
C ASP A 787 6.00 -8.23 -32.30
N ILE A 788 6.06 -8.54 -31.01
CA ILE A 788 5.17 -8.00 -29.98
C ILE A 788 5.93 -7.81 -28.67
N GLU A 789 5.62 -6.78 -27.91
CA GLU A 789 6.30 -6.47 -26.65
C GLU A 789 5.32 -5.88 -25.63
N ASP A 790 5.35 -6.44 -24.42
CA ASP A 790 4.84 -5.80 -23.21
C ASP A 790 5.98 -4.89 -22.70
N TRP A 791 5.85 -3.56 -22.84
CA TRP A 791 6.93 -2.66 -22.44
C TRP A 791 6.84 -2.38 -20.94
N HIS A 792 7.69 -3.05 -20.15
CA HIS A 792 7.65 -3.07 -18.68
C HIS A 792 8.08 -1.77 -18.01
N ILE A 793 7.30 -0.71 -18.22
CA ILE A 793 7.47 0.62 -17.64
C ILE A 793 6.56 0.87 -16.44
N ASN A 794 5.61 -0.02 -16.15
CA ASN A 794 4.57 0.17 -15.14
C ASN A 794 4.47 -1.03 -14.19
N SER A 795 4.18 -2.24 -14.69
CA SER A 795 3.82 -3.40 -13.85
C SER A 795 4.93 -3.86 -12.90
N VAL A 796 6.18 -3.56 -13.26
CA VAL A 796 7.36 -3.90 -12.47
C VAL A 796 7.93 -2.70 -11.71
N GLU A 797 7.36 -1.51 -11.87
CA GLU A 797 7.79 -0.29 -11.19
C GLU A 797 7.07 -0.11 -9.83
N SER A 798 7.50 0.89 -9.05
CA SER A 798 6.75 1.29 -7.86
C SER A 798 5.57 2.18 -8.24
N ASN A 799 4.38 1.82 -7.75
CA ASN A 799 3.21 2.68 -7.83
C ASN A 799 3.38 4.00 -7.05
N LEU A 800 4.36 4.07 -6.14
CA LEU A 800 4.72 5.31 -5.46
C LEU A 800 5.34 6.35 -6.40
N PHE A 801 5.71 6.01 -7.62
CA PHE A 801 6.18 6.96 -8.65
C PHE A 801 5.11 7.38 -9.66
N GLU A 802 3.87 6.86 -9.52
CA GLU A 802 2.72 7.34 -10.30
C GLU A 802 2.40 8.80 -10.00
N TYR A 803 1.54 9.41 -10.81
CA TYR A 803 1.16 10.82 -10.68
C TYR A 803 0.49 11.14 -9.33
N GLY A 804 -0.26 10.19 -8.75
CA GLY A 804 -0.99 10.38 -7.51
C GLY A 804 -0.07 10.41 -6.28
N LYS A 805 -0.47 11.16 -5.24
CA LYS A 805 0.28 11.27 -3.98
C LYS A 805 -0.13 10.25 -2.89
N LYS A 806 -1.08 9.36 -3.19
CA LYS A 806 -1.58 8.37 -2.24
C LYS A 806 -0.46 7.42 -1.81
N PHE A 807 -0.18 7.37 -0.50
CA PHE A 807 0.89 6.56 0.11
C PHE A 807 2.33 6.90 -0.29
N SER A 808 2.56 7.90 -1.15
CA SER A 808 3.90 8.30 -1.59
C SER A 808 4.51 9.46 -0.81
N GLY A 809 3.73 10.14 0.05
CA GLY A 809 4.20 11.29 0.81
C GLY A 809 4.81 12.37 -0.12
N GLU A 810 5.99 12.86 0.24
CA GLU A 810 6.75 13.87 -0.51
C GLU A 810 7.74 13.28 -1.53
N LEU A 811 7.59 12.00 -1.89
CA LEU A 811 8.47 11.33 -2.84
C LEU A 811 8.42 12.01 -4.21
N ALA A 812 9.60 12.39 -4.72
CA ALA A 812 9.74 13.02 -6.03
C ALA A 812 9.24 12.10 -7.15
N LYS A 813 8.60 12.70 -8.15
CA LYS A 813 8.09 12.03 -9.34
C LYS A 813 8.86 12.50 -10.58
N SER A 814 8.79 11.73 -11.66
CA SER A 814 9.44 12.03 -12.95
C SER A 814 8.40 12.31 -14.04
N GLU A 815 8.75 13.05 -15.09
CA GLU A 815 7.91 13.22 -16.29
C GLU A 815 8.20 12.15 -17.39
N ASN A 816 9.08 11.20 -17.08
CA ASN A 816 9.44 10.11 -17.99
C ASN A 816 8.33 9.04 -18.10
N ALA A 817 8.52 8.04 -18.96
CA ALA A 817 7.51 7.03 -19.27
C ALA A 817 7.24 6.02 -18.12
N PHE A 818 8.10 5.95 -17.10
CA PHE A 818 8.01 4.95 -16.03
C PHE A 818 6.95 5.32 -14.99
N SER A 819 6.17 4.35 -14.52
CA SER A 819 5.00 4.56 -13.65
C SER A 819 4.03 5.60 -14.23
N ALA A 820 3.83 5.56 -15.56
CA ALA A 820 2.80 6.34 -16.24
C ALA A 820 1.40 5.79 -15.99
N SER A 821 1.31 4.51 -15.61
CA SER A 821 0.11 3.76 -15.31
C SER A 821 0.47 2.61 -14.36
N ASP A 822 -0.51 1.82 -13.93
CA ASP A 822 -0.34 0.52 -13.29
C ASP A 822 -0.31 -0.64 -14.31
N HIS A 823 -0.60 -0.36 -15.58
CA HIS A 823 -0.58 -1.32 -16.69
C HIS A 823 0.53 -1.04 -17.70
N ASP A 824 1.31 -2.05 -18.08
CA ASP A 824 2.25 -1.94 -19.19
C ASP A 824 1.51 -1.82 -20.53
N PRO A 825 1.99 -0.97 -21.45
CA PRO A 825 1.47 -0.98 -22.81
C PRO A 825 1.92 -2.23 -23.57
N VAL A 826 1.03 -2.73 -24.42
CA VAL A 826 1.29 -3.84 -25.36
C VAL A 826 1.46 -3.27 -26.76
N ILE A 827 2.60 -3.52 -27.41
CA ILE A 827 2.91 -2.97 -28.73
C ILE A 827 3.12 -4.10 -29.75
N VAL A 828 2.33 -4.07 -30.83
CA VAL A 828 2.35 -5.06 -31.91
C VAL A 828 2.95 -4.45 -33.16
N ALA A 829 4.04 -5.01 -33.66
CA ALA A 829 4.64 -4.66 -34.94
C ALA A 829 4.12 -5.58 -36.06
N LEU A 830 3.62 -4.99 -37.14
CA LEU A 830 2.91 -5.70 -38.22
C LEU A 830 3.54 -5.41 -39.59
N SER A 831 3.50 -6.41 -40.48
CA SER A 831 3.96 -6.26 -41.85
C SER A 831 2.81 -5.95 -42.84
N TYR A 832 2.93 -4.78 -43.45
CA TYR A 832 2.07 -4.23 -44.51
C TYR A 832 2.97 -3.58 -45.58
N PRO A 833 3.71 -4.38 -46.35
CA PRO A 833 4.66 -3.83 -47.32
C PRO A 833 3.92 -3.03 -48.39
N ALA A 834 4.53 -1.92 -48.81
CA ALA A 834 4.01 -1.12 -49.91
C ALA A 834 3.88 -1.98 -51.19
N PRO A 835 2.82 -1.77 -52.00
CA PRO A 835 2.71 -2.43 -53.30
C PRO A 835 3.95 -2.14 -54.16
N VAL A 836 4.55 -3.18 -54.74
CA VAL A 836 5.66 -3.02 -55.69
C VAL A 836 5.08 -2.38 -56.96
N GLU A 837 5.46 -1.13 -57.24
CA GLU A 837 5.14 -0.54 -58.55
C GLU A 837 5.83 -1.37 -59.65
N PRO A 838 5.11 -1.86 -60.67
CA PRO A 838 5.75 -2.49 -61.80
C PRO A 838 6.70 -1.47 -62.47
N PRO A 839 7.87 -1.89 -62.96
CA PRO A 839 8.82 -0.97 -63.58
C PRO A 839 8.11 -0.19 -64.67
N LYS A 840 8.19 1.15 -64.61
CA LYS A 840 7.70 2.01 -65.70
C LYS A 840 8.28 1.47 -67.00
N PRO A 841 7.46 1.15 -68.02
CA PRO A 841 7.99 0.75 -69.30
C PRO A 841 8.94 1.85 -69.76
N GLU A 842 10.18 1.48 -70.08
CA GLU A 842 11.16 2.41 -70.61
C GLU A 842 10.49 3.21 -71.73
N PRO A 843 10.66 4.55 -71.78
CA PRO A 843 10.16 5.30 -72.90
C PRO A 843 10.78 4.69 -74.15
N LYS A 844 9.94 4.08 -75.01
CA LYS A 844 10.37 3.72 -76.36
C LYS A 844 11.04 4.97 -76.93
N PRO A 845 12.30 4.88 -77.39
CA PRO A 845 12.96 6.03 -77.97
C PRO A 845 12.05 6.58 -79.06
N LYS A 846 11.77 7.89 -79.00
CA LYS A 846 11.13 8.57 -80.12
C LYS A 846 11.99 8.29 -81.35
N ASP A 847 11.38 7.76 -82.40
CA ASP A 847 11.94 7.76 -83.76
C ASP A 847 12.10 9.21 -84.25
N ASP A 848 13.06 9.94 -83.68
CA ASP A 848 13.57 11.19 -84.23
C ASP A 848 14.72 10.83 -85.17
N GLY A 849 14.39 10.23 -86.32
CA GLY A 849 15.38 9.68 -87.23
C GLY A 849 14.92 9.54 -88.68
N GLY A 850 14.11 10.47 -89.18
CA GLY A 850 13.49 10.35 -90.51
C GLY A 850 13.51 11.59 -91.39
N ALA A 851 14.47 12.52 -91.24
CA ALA A 851 14.60 13.67 -92.16
C ALA A 851 16.04 13.97 -92.64
N LEU A 852 17.07 13.30 -92.12
CA LEU A 852 18.46 13.50 -92.54
C LEU A 852 18.98 12.43 -93.53
N GLY A 853 18.24 11.33 -93.73
CA GLY A 853 18.62 10.25 -94.67
C GLY A 853 18.46 10.61 -96.15
N TYR A 854 17.55 11.55 -96.49
CA TYR A 854 17.29 11.90 -97.89
C TYR A 854 18.21 12.99 -98.45
N LEU A 855 18.86 13.79 -97.60
CA LEU A 855 19.85 14.80 -98.05
C LEU A 855 21.25 14.19 -98.28
N GLY A 856 21.60 13.12 -97.56
CA GLY A 856 22.88 12.43 -97.71
C GLY A 856 22.99 11.55 -98.97
N LEU A 857 21.86 10.99 -99.43
CA LEU A 857 21.81 10.13 -100.63
C LEU A 857 21.76 10.92 -101.95
N ALA A 858 21.42 12.21 -101.92
CA ALA A 858 21.43 13.08 -103.09
C ALA A 858 22.81 13.68 -103.43
N LEU A 859 23.76 13.67 -102.48
CA LEU A 859 25.12 14.20 -102.67
C LEU A 859 26.16 13.14 -103.08
N LEU A 860 25.81 11.85 -102.98
CA LEU A 860 26.68 10.72 -103.39
C LEU A 860 26.60 10.39 -104.89
N SER A 861 25.66 10.98 -105.64
CA SER A 861 25.56 10.82 -107.10
C SER A 861 26.40 11.83 -107.89
N LEU A 862 27.06 12.80 -107.24
CA LEU A 862 27.84 13.85 -107.89
C LEU A 862 29.37 13.65 -107.88
N PHE A 863 29.89 12.59 -107.24
CA PHE A 863 31.34 12.31 -107.20
C PHE A 863 31.78 10.96 -107.81
N GLY A 864 30.87 10.25 -108.50
CA GLY A 864 31.13 8.92 -109.08
C GLY A 864 31.53 8.89 -110.57
N LEU A 865 31.84 10.03 -111.19
CA LEU A 865 32.28 10.10 -112.59
C LEU A 865 33.69 10.68 -112.69
N GLN A 866 34.71 9.88 -112.36
CA GLN A 866 36.03 10.00 -113.00
C GLN A 866 36.94 8.79 -112.78
N ARG A 867 37.36 8.19 -113.91
CA ARG A 867 38.53 7.29 -114.15
C ARG A 867 38.44 5.88 -113.55
N ARG A 868 38.30 4.78 -114.30
CA ARG A 868 38.94 4.26 -115.54
C ARG A 868 40.46 4.01 -115.41
N ARG A 869 40.84 2.75 -115.68
CA ARG A 869 42.17 2.09 -115.85
C ARG A 869 42.61 1.32 -114.60
N ARG A 870 42.95 0.03 -114.63
CA ARG A 870 43.35 -0.92 -115.69
C ARG A 870 42.90 -2.32 -115.32
#